data_AF-A0A7W0ZSY5-F1
#
_entry.id   AF-A0A7W0ZSY5-F1
#
_cell.length_a   1.000
_cell.length_b   1.000
_cell.length_c   1.000
_cell.angle_alpha   90.00
_cell.angle_beta   90.00
_cell.angle_gamma   90.00
#
_symmetry.space_group_name_H-M   'P 1'
#
loop_
_entity.id
_entity.type
_entity.pdbx_description
1 polymer ?
#
loop_
_entity_poly.entity_id
_entity_poly.type
_entity_poly.pdbx_seq_one_letter_code
_entity_poly.pdbx_strand_id
1 'polypeptide(L)'
;MRVHGLEARQGETAFAFVVFRLQRAAGRSELIDLIHHFAAIIPDADAFIADLPDDELDEPMRIVGVPWVPPEPGEAVEMQRRLIEESASKGVEETWFFQTGTSLPNTDEDDDEDAAGDEYADDSMRTQPIVLADPEDLQDDDDDDDADSPTGPHGVISDEPPLWSHGAPPMVSSVRFPVDGYPAILDELDWEDFGIAFKLAGPAVPGEGSVLFGLHALWLAPYGGRYRNAAVTIDRTNHAAHLWVDRFAVPSSTEQQVHHLLWVLSKLDEVIPVVHARFAGATMTQKYGGLMGETEEPFVLGGNPLVAVHAEGGDAAIDGWIAGQSDWSNGEVAQMLRELAIDLVTTSEALAAEGPDPGDVVDATFDDGDDDDDDSFATADREIDDPGTDEECDRHIARYAGELLAARATAGVLDTRVASILRPLLRIQEKYAHRRCAVVDVLGALRERGSVAALCRMIDDNSIKSYTESIGREDLLTRAATALGAIGDPAAIPALTKLITASGDHNDEARPAAADALATCLAAAPEPRDVDDAVLTALLSPLQRRNEGDANSRLHFAYGRLARVLAPARREVARRRLEDSKTARDDLTPMLARQVALVLARGGEVDPATADALRPLLHQTLTSLDYSHEHTLRNVHIALRMGFELPQLIDPADLVWLTRFSESEIREQAHALLARLGKPLALAPVFDRRTAKTLDATELVRLINEPHVVGRAALIAEAGRRSLPSARGAVLQAAHDVIGNARQGGANLLDPESRVLEAAVRALRSGSLDPDVIALFDRMLRHSNHHVKWEVMQDPPFDDRLIGGMFHVLAEQWGWQEKTAKQWLSRLQGSPAFEIERKRAGAPHLLASDDDDDDGLDDDDDDDDDDDVN
;
A
#
# COMPACT_ATOMS: atom_id res chain seq x y z
N MET A 1 -0.09 -31.66 40.91
CA MET A 1 -0.15 -30.20 41.06
C MET A 1 1.21 -29.64 40.71
N ARG A 2 1.28 -28.54 39.95
CA ARG A 2 2.53 -27.87 39.57
C ARG A 2 2.57 -26.48 40.20
N VAL A 3 3.73 -26.09 40.74
CA VAL A 3 3.96 -24.79 41.39
C VAL A 3 5.08 -24.07 40.67
N HIS A 4 4.82 -22.85 40.22
CA HIS A 4 5.75 -22.01 39.47
C HIS A 4 5.99 -20.67 40.19
N GLY A 5 7.23 -20.19 40.23
CA GLY A 5 7.55 -18.85 40.75
C GLY A 5 7.43 -18.65 42.27
N LEU A 6 7.19 -19.71 43.06
CA LEU A 6 7.15 -19.60 44.52
C LEU A 6 8.56 -19.37 45.08
N GLU A 7 8.86 -18.12 45.38
CA GLU A 7 10.14 -17.63 45.90
C GLU A 7 9.93 -16.79 47.16
N ALA A 8 11.02 -16.56 47.91
CA ALA A 8 10.99 -15.64 49.04
C ALA A 8 10.73 -14.19 48.57
N ARG A 9 10.28 -13.34 49.49
CA ARG A 9 10.06 -11.92 49.26
C ARG A 9 11.33 -11.26 48.71
N GLN A 10 11.21 -10.59 47.57
CA GLN A 10 12.29 -9.81 46.95
C GLN A 10 12.20 -8.36 47.44
N GLY A 11 13.09 -7.95 48.35
CA GLY A 11 13.21 -6.57 48.84
C GLY A 11 11.93 -6.02 49.50
N GLU A 12 11.62 -4.76 49.21
CA GLU A 12 10.29 -4.18 49.41
C GLU A 12 9.41 -4.56 48.22
N THR A 13 8.47 -5.47 48.43
CA THR A 13 7.52 -5.90 47.39
C THR A 13 6.46 -4.82 47.19
N ALA A 14 6.36 -4.29 45.96
CA ALA A 14 5.34 -3.32 45.56
C ALA A 14 3.98 -3.99 45.32
N PHE A 15 3.98 -5.15 44.66
CA PHE A 15 2.76 -5.93 44.42
C PHE A 15 3.09 -7.42 44.23
N ALA A 16 2.20 -8.28 44.70
CA ALA A 16 2.32 -9.72 44.54
C ALA A 16 0.93 -10.38 44.45
N PHE A 17 0.80 -11.33 43.53
CA PHE A 17 -0.44 -12.08 43.34
C PHE A 17 -0.14 -13.51 42.89
N VAL A 18 -1.10 -14.39 43.11
CA VAL A 18 -1.04 -15.80 42.76
C VAL A 18 -2.19 -16.15 41.84
N VAL A 19 -1.90 -16.97 40.82
CA VAL A 19 -2.90 -17.51 39.90
C VAL A 19 -3.14 -18.97 40.21
N PHE A 20 -4.39 -19.36 40.42
CA PHE A 20 -4.81 -20.75 40.58
C PHE A 20 -5.56 -21.23 39.33
N ARG A 21 -5.12 -22.35 38.74
CA ARG A 21 -5.88 -23.09 37.73
C ARG A 21 -6.56 -24.28 38.37
N LEU A 22 -7.87 -24.41 38.14
CA LEU A 22 -8.72 -25.44 38.73
C LEU A 22 -9.00 -26.57 37.73
N GLN A 23 -9.10 -27.79 38.24
CA GLN A 23 -9.43 -28.98 37.44
C GLN A 23 -10.85 -28.89 36.84
N ARG A 24 -11.78 -28.24 37.54
CA ARG A 24 -13.15 -27.97 37.10
C ARG A 24 -13.50 -26.52 37.41
N ALA A 25 -14.40 -25.95 36.62
CA ALA A 25 -14.94 -24.63 36.88
C ALA A 25 -15.65 -24.61 38.25
N ALA A 26 -15.37 -23.58 39.05
CA ALA A 26 -15.83 -23.41 40.41
C ALA A 26 -16.80 -22.23 40.52
N GLY A 27 -17.94 -22.44 41.16
CA GLY A 27 -18.87 -21.36 41.49
C GLY A 27 -18.45 -20.56 42.73
N ARG A 28 -19.21 -19.52 43.09
CA ARG A 28 -18.94 -18.60 44.22
C ARG A 28 -18.54 -19.33 45.51
N SER A 29 -19.34 -20.30 45.96
CA SER A 29 -19.08 -21.01 47.23
C SER A 29 -17.79 -21.82 47.21
N GLU A 30 -17.47 -22.47 46.09
CA GLU A 30 -16.24 -23.27 45.95
C GLU A 30 -15.00 -22.36 45.91
N LEU A 31 -15.12 -21.15 45.35
CA LEU A 31 -14.10 -20.10 45.37
C LEU A 31 -13.88 -19.53 46.77
N ILE A 32 -14.94 -19.24 47.51
CA ILE A 32 -14.85 -18.77 48.91
C ILE A 32 -14.15 -19.82 49.79
N ASP A 33 -14.50 -21.10 49.63
CA ASP A 33 -13.82 -22.20 50.33
C ASP A 33 -12.33 -22.29 49.99
N LEU A 34 -11.95 -22.00 48.74
CA LEU A 34 -10.57 -21.95 48.30
C LEU A 34 -9.83 -20.75 48.90
N ILE A 35 -10.43 -19.56 48.89
CA ILE A 35 -9.85 -18.33 49.45
C ILE A 35 -9.65 -18.47 50.97
N HIS A 36 -10.63 -19.01 51.69
CA HIS A 36 -10.49 -19.29 53.12
C HIS A 36 -9.37 -20.29 53.42
N HIS A 37 -9.15 -21.30 52.55
CA HIS A 37 -8.03 -22.23 52.71
C HIS A 37 -6.68 -21.51 52.61
N PHE A 38 -6.59 -20.47 51.77
CA PHE A 38 -5.38 -19.67 51.57
C PHE A 38 -5.35 -18.37 52.38
N ALA A 39 -6.26 -18.16 53.33
CA ALA A 39 -6.34 -16.92 54.11
C ALA A 39 -5.04 -16.57 54.86
N ALA A 40 -4.18 -17.55 55.14
CA ALA A 40 -2.88 -17.33 55.76
C ALA A 40 -1.85 -16.65 54.84
N ILE A 41 -2.07 -16.66 53.52
CA ILE A 41 -1.15 -16.12 52.50
C ILE A 41 -1.82 -15.07 51.60
N ILE A 42 -3.11 -14.78 51.81
CA ILE A 42 -3.86 -13.74 51.09
C ILE A 42 -4.01 -12.55 52.05
N PRO A 43 -3.55 -11.35 51.65
CA PRO A 43 -3.76 -10.15 52.46
C PRO A 43 -5.27 -9.84 52.53
N ASP A 44 -5.80 -9.73 53.76
CA ASP A 44 -7.22 -9.44 54.03
C ASP A 44 -8.21 -10.26 53.18
N ALA A 45 -8.14 -11.59 53.34
CA ALA A 45 -8.98 -12.52 52.59
C ALA A 45 -10.49 -12.26 52.72
N ASP A 46 -10.93 -11.70 53.86
CA ASP A 46 -12.34 -11.39 54.09
C ASP A 46 -12.79 -10.17 53.27
N ALA A 47 -11.94 -9.15 53.10
CA ALA A 47 -12.19 -8.03 52.20
C ALA A 47 -12.27 -8.50 50.74
N PHE A 48 -11.34 -9.37 50.31
CA PHE A 48 -11.37 -9.93 48.95
C PHE A 48 -12.64 -10.75 48.68
N ILE A 49 -13.14 -11.48 49.68
CA ILE A 49 -14.42 -12.21 49.57
C ILE A 49 -15.60 -11.25 49.47
N ALA A 50 -15.56 -10.12 50.19
CA ALA A 50 -16.61 -9.11 50.14
C ALA A 50 -16.71 -8.41 48.78
N ASP A 51 -15.58 -8.27 48.07
CA ASP A 51 -15.54 -7.70 46.72
C ASP A 51 -16.08 -8.66 45.63
N LEU A 52 -16.25 -9.95 45.95
CA LEU A 52 -16.89 -10.89 45.01
C LEU A 52 -18.40 -10.61 44.96
N PRO A 53 -19.04 -10.59 43.76
CA PRO A 53 -20.47 -10.25 43.60
C PRO A 53 -21.40 -11.06 44.51
N ASP A 54 -22.31 -10.41 45.24
CA ASP A 54 -23.18 -11.06 46.24
C ASP A 54 -24.09 -12.18 45.67
N ASP A 55 -24.39 -12.13 44.37
CA ASP A 55 -25.17 -13.12 43.62
C ASP A 55 -24.33 -14.32 43.12
N GLU A 56 -24.93 -15.27 42.38
CA GLU A 56 -24.14 -16.29 41.67
C GLU A 56 -23.20 -15.61 40.65
N LEU A 57 -21.94 -16.08 40.57
CA LEU A 57 -21.01 -15.57 39.56
C LEU A 57 -21.63 -15.74 38.16
N ASP A 58 -21.48 -14.71 37.31
CA ASP A 58 -21.97 -14.73 35.92
C ASP A 58 -21.49 -15.98 35.15
N GLU A 59 -20.29 -16.45 35.47
CA GLU A 59 -19.75 -17.73 35.02
C GLU A 59 -18.90 -18.43 36.11
N PRO A 60 -18.93 -19.77 36.20
CA PRO A 60 -18.05 -20.50 37.10
C PRO A 60 -16.59 -20.41 36.62
N MET A 61 -15.68 -20.00 37.50
CA MET A 61 -14.28 -19.70 37.13
C MET A 61 -13.43 -20.97 37.09
N ARG A 62 -12.57 -21.09 36.08
CA ARG A 62 -11.59 -22.18 35.95
C ARG A 62 -10.17 -21.70 36.24
N ILE A 63 -9.92 -20.40 36.11
CA ILE A 63 -8.68 -19.74 36.52
C ILE A 63 -9.02 -18.52 37.36
N VAL A 64 -8.23 -18.24 38.40
CA VAL A 64 -8.45 -17.07 39.26
C VAL A 64 -7.11 -16.49 39.71
N GLY A 65 -6.96 -15.17 39.57
CA GLY A 65 -5.88 -14.40 40.19
C GLY A 65 -6.33 -13.82 41.53
N VAL A 66 -5.53 -14.00 42.59
CA VAL A 66 -5.79 -13.41 43.91
C VAL A 66 -4.53 -12.77 44.50
N PRO A 67 -4.65 -11.72 45.33
CA PRO A 67 -3.49 -11.13 46.02
C PRO A 67 -2.73 -12.16 46.87
N TRP A 68 -1.41 -11.99 46.98
CA TRP A 68 -0.53 -12.93 47.68
C TRP A 68 0.48 -12.19 48.55
N VAL A 69 0.76 -12.71 49.74
CA VAL A 69 1.84 -12.25 50.63
C VAL A 69 3.08 -13.14 50.44
N PRO A 70 4.15 -12.65 49.81
CA PRO A 70 5.37 -13.43 49.64
C PRO A 70 5.99 -13.82 50.98
N PRO A 71 6.48 -15.06 51.13
CA PRO A 71 7.08 -15.54 52.37
C PRO A 71 8.45 -14.90 52.60
N GLU A 72 8.79 -14.64 53.87
CA GLU A 72 10.16 -14.29 54.25
C GLU A 72 11.15 -15.42 53.89
N PRO A 73 12.44 -15.12 53.64
CA PRO A 73 13.45 -16.14 53.37
C PRO A 73 13.54 -17.22 54.46
N GLY A 74 13.72 -18.48 54.07
CA GLY A 74 13.90 -19.61 54.99
C GLY A 74 12.66 -20.50 55.10
N GLU A 75 12.30 -20.92 56.32
CA GLU A 75 11.26 -21.95 56.56
C GLU A 75 9.85 -21.52 56.13
N ALA A 76 9.60 -20.22 55.97
CA ALA A 76 8.30 -19.71 55.53
C ALA A 76 7.97 -20.08 54.06
N VAL A 77 8.98 -20.17 53.18
CA VAL A 77 8.81 -20.61 51.79
C VAL A 77 8.33 -22.06 51.74
N GLU A 78 8.93 -22.94 52.56
CA GLU A 78 8.53 -24.34 52.67
C GLU A 78 7.13 -24.51 53.29
N MET A 79 6.76 -23.63 54.23
CA MET A 79 5.42 -23.63 54.81
C MET A 79 4.35 -23.30 53.76
N GLN A 80 4.56 -22.25 52.97
CA GLN A 80 3.64 -21.91 51.89
C GLN A 80 3.61 -23.02 50.82
N ARG A 81 4.76 -23.60 50.46
CA ARG A 81 4.83 -24.72 49.51
C ARG A 81 3.94 -25.88 49.93
N ARG A 82 3.99 -26.29 51.21
CA ARG A 82 3.14 -27.36 51.75
C ARG A 82 1.66 -27.00 51.69
N LEU A 83 1.29 -25.78 52.08
CA LEU A 83 -0.10 -25.31 52.00
C LEU A 83 -0.64 -25.41 50.57
N ILE A 84 0.16 -25.00 49.57
CA ILE A 84 -0.24 -25.08 48.17
C ILE A 84 -0.34 -26.54 47.74
N GLU A 85 0.62 -27.40 48.07
CA GLU A 85 0.59 -28.83 47.70
C GLU A 85 -0.64 -29.57 48.28
N GLU A 86 -1.10 -29.21 49.48
CA GLU A 86 -2.32 -29.73 50.10
C GLU A 86 -3.60 -29.31 49.34
N SER A 87 -3.58 -28.15 48.68
CA SER A 87 -4.71 -27.62 47.89
C SER A 87 -5.04 -28.45 46.63
N ALA A 88 -4.15 -29.37 46.22
CA ALA A 88 -4.46 -30.34 45.17
C ALA A 88 -5.72 -31.16 45.51
N SER A 89 -5.97 -31.42 46.80
CA SER A 89 -7.18 -32.10 47.30
C SER A 89 -8.46 -31.26 47.16
N LYS A 90 -8.31 -29.94 46.99
CA LYS A 90 -9.38 -28.95 46.77
C LYS A 90 -9.61 -28.64 45.29
N GLY A 91 -8.92 -29.34 44.38
CA GLY A 91 -9.13 -29.23 42.94
C GLY A 91 -8.19 -28.26 42.22
N VAL A 92 -7.16 -27.73 42.89
CA VAL A 92 -6.10 -26.93 42.25
C VAL A 92 -5.18 -27.84 41.43
N GLU A 93 -5.02 -27.52 40.16
CA GLU A 93 -4.17 -28.25 39.22
C GLU A 93 -2.77 -27.64 39.14
N GLU A 94 -2.72 -26.31 39.03
CA GLU A 94 -1.50 -25.56 38.74
C GLU A 94 -1.56 -24.17 39.39
N THR A 95 -0.41 -23.66 39.79
CA THR A 95 -0.31 -22.38 40.51
C THR A 95 0.93 -21.61 40.08
N TRP A 96 0.77 -20.31 39.83
CA TRP A 96 1.85 -19.39 39.49
C TRP A 96 1.89 -18.23 40.46
N PHE A 97 3.08 -17.91 40.94
CA PHE A 97 3.33 -16.81 41.88
C PHE A 97 4.09 -15.70 41.17
N PHE A 98 3.59 -14.48 41.29
CA PHE A 98 4.20 -13.29 40.72
C PHE A 98 4.41 -12.25 41.81
N GLN A 99 5.58 -11.64 41.81
CA GLN A 99 5.91 -10.49 42.65
C GLN A 99 6.74 -9.49 41.84
N THR A 100 6.55 -8.21 42.13
CA THR A 100 7.39 -7.12 41.64
C THR A 100 7.83 -6.25 42.82
N GLY A 101 9.09 -5.85 42.83
CA GLY A 101 9.80 -5.24 43.96
C GLY A 101 11.30 -5.24 43.70
N THR A 102 12.07 -4.54 44.53
CA THR A 102 13.52 -4.40 44.33
C THR A 102 14.31 -5.68 44.55
N SER A 103 15.34 -5.90 43.72
CA SER A 103 16.52 -6.71 44.06
C SER A 103 17.78 -5.88 43.77
N LEU A 104 18.80 -5.92 44.63
CA LEU A 104 19.79 -7.01 44.62
C LEU A 104 19.90 -7.77 45.95
N PRO A 105 20.27 -9.07 45.92
CA PRO A 105 20.85 -9.74 47.08
C PRO A 105 22.24 -9.17 47.36
N ASN A 106 22.50 -8.72 48.59
CA ASN A 106 23.85 -8.35 49.02
C ASN A 106 24.78 -9.58 48.91
N THR A 107 25.76 -9.50 48.02
CA THR A 107 27.00 -10.27 48.14
C THR A 107 27.91 -9.53 49.11
N ASP A 108 28.33 -10.22 50.17
CA ASP A 108 29.28 -9.76 51.17
C ASP A 108 30.57 -9.22 50.52
N GLU A 109 30.80 -7.91 50.59
CA GLU A 109 32.15 -7.32 50.58
C GLU A 109 32.17 -6.15 51.59
N ASP A 110 33.20 -6.19 52.43
CA ASP A 110 33.50 -5.30 53.55
C ASP A 110 33.64 -3.83 53.14
N ASP A 111 33.21 -2.88 53.99
CA ASP A 111 34.14 -1.92 54.60
C ASP A 111 33.46 -0.99 55.63
N ASP A 112 34.30 -0.60 56.59
CA ASP A 112 34.08 0.08 57.85
C ASP A 112 33.56 1.54 57.80
N GLU A 113 33.25 2.03 59.02
CA GLU A 113 33.28 3.43 59.52
C GLU A 113 31.97 4.24 59.63
N ASP A 114 31.46 4.25 60.88
CA ASP A 114 31.13 5.43 61.71
C ASP A 114 30.28 6.59 61.15
N ALA A 115 29.07 6.77 61.71
CA ALA A 115 28.78 7.92 62.59
C ALA A 115 27.31 7.98 63.07
N ALA A 116 27.18 8.07 64.39
CA ALA A 116 26.13 8.64 65.24
C ALA A 116 24.84 9.25 64.61
N GLY A 117 23.70 8.74 65.10
CA GLY A 117 22.72 9.50 65.89
C GLY A 117 21.79 10.48 65.16
N ASP A 118 20.51 10.15 65.08
CA ASP A 118 19.49 10.79 65.94
C ASP A 118 18.12 10.09 65.79
N GLU A 119 17.52 9.77 66.93
CA GLU A 119 16.13 9.36 67.08
C GLU A 119 15.20 10.54 66.81
N TYR A 120 14.24 10.40 65.89
CA TYR A 120 12.87 10.87 66.12
C TYR A 120 11.89 9.89 65.46
N ALA A 121 11.08 9.27 66.29
CA ALA A 121 9.88 8.54 65.89
C ALA A 121 8.83 9.52 65.36
N ASP A 122 8.21 9.21 64.23
CA ASP A 122 6.82 9.60 63.99
C ASP A 122 6.06 8.43 63.37
N ASP A 123 4.94 8.12 64.00
CA ASP A 123 4.05 6.98 63.84
C ASP A 123 2.75 7.53 63.28
N SER A 124 2.55 7.47 61.96
CA SER A 124 1.25 7.68 61.31
C SER A 124 1.33 7.50 59.78
N MET A 125 1.35 6.25 59.29
CA MET A 125 0.72 5.93 58.00
C MET A 125 -0.17 4.70 58.17
N ARG A 126 -1.43 4.97 58.48
CA ARG A 126 -2.51 4.00 58.27
C ARG A 126 -2.75 3.88 56.77
N THR A 127 -2.50 2.69 56.22
CA THR A 127 -3.07 2.23 54.96
C THR A 127 -4.57 2.43 54.97
N GLN A 128 -5.10 3.23 54.04
CA GLN A 128 -6.54 3.28 53.77
C GLN A 128 -6.90 2.20 52.74
N PRO A 129 -8.05 1.53 52.90
CA PRO A 129 -8.56 0.61 51.90
C PRO A 129 -9.09 1.41 50.69
N ILE A 130 -8.73 0.96 49.49
CA ILE A 130 -9.25 1.48 48.23
C ILE A 130 -10.71 1.00 48.11
N VAL A 131 -11.65 1.94 48.16
CA VAL A 131 -13.08 1.67 47.97
C VAL A 131 -13.38 1.71 46.47
N LEU A 132 -14.06 0.67 45.98
CA LEU A 132 -14.68 0.58 44.66
C LEU A 132 -15.64 1.77 44.45
N ALA A 133 -15.43 2.58 43.41
CA ALA A 133 -16.28 3.73 43.13
C ALA A 133 -17.58 3.31 42.44
N ASP A 134 -18.71 3.67 43.06
CA ASP A 134 -20.08 3.62 42.52
C ASP A 134 -20.32 4.85 41.61
N PRO A 135 -21.12 4.77 40.51
CA PRO A 135 -21.14 5.78 39.46
C PRO A 135 -22.25 6.82 39.65
N GLU A 136 -22.36 7.42 40.83
CA GLU A 136 -23.30 8.52 41.09
C GLU A 136 -22.67 9.56 42.01
N ASP A 137 -21.86 10.47 41.45
CA ASP A 137 -21.67 11.85 41.95
C ASP A 137 -20.75 12.62 40.99
N LEU A 138 -21.33 13.10 39.87
CA LEU A 138 -20.76 14.18 39.09
C LEU A 138 -21.50 15.47 39.47
N GLN A 139 -20.92 16.25 40.36
CA GLN A 139 -21.26 17.66 40.52
C GLN A 139 -20.08 18.51 40.06
N ASP A 140 -20.42 19.43 39.17
CA ASP A 140 -19.62 20.52 38.64
C ASP A 140 -18.87 21.24 39.77
N ASP A 141 -17.55 21.36 39.64
CA ASP A 141 -16.78 22.47 40.20
C ASP A 141 -15.71 22.86 39.16
N ASP A 142 -16.10 23.81 38.31
CA ASP A 142 -15.19 24.72 37.62
C ASP A 142 -14.50 25.56 38.70
N ASP A 143 -13.20 25.36 38.93
CA ASP A 143 -12.36 26.38 39.55
C ASP A 143 -11.00 26.40 38.86
N ASP A 144 -10.78 27.54 38.19
CA ASP A 144 -9.52 28.01 37.65
C ASP A 144 -8.43 28.05 38.73
N ASP A 145 -7.33 27.31 38.54
CA ASP A 145 -6.06 27.64 39.18
C ASP A 145 -4.91 27.48 38.17
N ASP A 146 -4.56 28.62 37.57
CA ASP A 146 -3.32 28.87 36.86
C ASP A 146 -2.11 28.57 37.77
N ALA A 147 -1.45 27.42 37.56
CA ALA A 147 -0.12 27.15 38.08
C ALA A 147 0.73 26.40 37.05
N ASP A 148 1.60 27.17 36.37
CA ASP A 148 2.80 26.79 35.62
C ASP A 148 2.77 25.45 34.85
N SER A 149 2.28 25.51 33.60
CA SER A 149 2.68 24.56 32.56
C SER A 149 4.16 24.75 32.18
N PRO A 150 5.00 23.72 32.17
CA PRO A 150 6.29 23.82 31.51
C PRO A 150 6.07 23.69 29.99
N THR A 151 6.02 24.83 29.31
CA THR A 151 6.07 24.92 27.85
C THR A 151 7.46 24.54 27.32
N GLY A 152 7.56 23.51 26.48
CA GLY A 152 8.73 23.25 25.62
C GLY A 152 8.81 21.83 25.06
N PRO A 153 8.89 21.63 23.72
CA PRO A 153 8.95 20.32 23.09
C PRO A 153 10.39 19.83 23.03
N HIS A 154 10.99 19.52 24.17
CA HIS A 154 12.23 18.75 24.24
C HIS A 154 12.30 18.09 25.61
N GLY A 155 12.21 16.75 25.63
CA GLY A 155 12.53 15.95 26.80
C GLY A 155 13.97 16.21 27.22
N VAL A 156 14.15 17.14 28.16
CA VAL A 156 15.40 17.26 28.90
C VAL A 156 15.40 16.08 29.87
N ILE A 157 16.22 15.08 29.56
CA ILE A 157 16.64 14.07 30.51
C ILE A 157 17.23 14.82 31.70
N SER A 158 16.49 14.90 32.81
CA SER A 158 17.07 15.33 34.08
C SER A 158 18.10 14.28 34.49
N ASP A 159 19.32 14.70 34.81
CA ASP A 159 20.36 13.88 35.46
C ASP A 159 19.95 13.38 36.88
N GLU A 160 18.66 13.45 37.23
CA GLU A 160 18.12 12.90 38.48
C GLU A 160 17.87 11.39 38.33
N PRO A 161 18.33 10.56 39.29
CA PRO A 161 18.11 9.13 39.23
C PRO A 161 16.61 8.82 39.23
N PRO A 162 16.15 7.81 38.47
CA PRO A 162 14.74 7.50 38.35
C PRO A 162 14.14 7.20 39.74
N LEU A 163 13.17 8.01 40.17
CA LEU A 163 12.45 7.85 41.43
C LEU A 163 11.41 6.73 41.30
N TRP A 164 11.85 5.50 41.46
CA TRP A 164 10.97 4.34 41.61
C TRP A 164 10.43 4.28 43.04
N SER A 165 9.15 3.95 43.21
CA SER A 165 8.53 3.84 44.54
C SER A 165 9.21 2.75 45.40
N HIS A 166 9.66 1.66 44.75
CA HIS A 166 10.29 0.50 45.40
C HIS A 166 11.47 -0.07 44.57
N GLY A 167 12.18 0.81 43.83
CA GLY A 167 13.32 0.56 42.92
C GLY A 167 13.00 -0.06 41.55
N ALA A 168 14.03 -0.34 40.73
CA ALA A 168 13.87 -0.59 39.30
C ALA A 168 13.06 -1.86 38.99
N PRO A 169 12.06 -1.81 38.08
CA PRO A 169 11.23 -2.95 37.76
C PRO A 169 12.00 -4.03 36.97
N PRO A 170 11.54 -5.29 37.02
CA PRO A 170 12.10 -6.36 36.18
C PRO A 170 11.84 -6.08 34.70
N MET A 171 12.79 -6.46 33.84
CA MET A 171 12.77 -6.12 32.42
C MET A 171 13.23 -7.31 31.57
N VAL A 172 12.66 -7.45 30.36
CA VAL A 172 13.17 -8.34 29.31
C VAL A 172 13.16 -7.62 27.96
N SER A 173 14.20 -7.85 27.18
CA SER A 173 14.34 -7.29 25.83
C SER A 173 13.89 -8.26 24.72
N SER A 174 13.44 -9.47 25.08
CA SER A 174 12.94 -10.48 24.15
C SER A 174 11.88 -11.38 24.80
N VAL A 175 10.92 -11.83 23.99
CA VAL A 175 9.82 -12.71 24.37
C VAL A 175 9.69 -13.86 23.36
N ARG A 176 8.87 -14.88 23.67
CA ARG A 176 8.75 -16.12 22.86
C ARG A 176 7.77 -16.01 21.69
N PHE A 177 6.95 -14.96 21.67
CA PHE A 177 5.93 -14.69 20.66
C PHE A 177 6.28 -13.42 19.87
N PRO A 178 5.74 -13.24 18.66
CA PRO A 178 5.97 -12.04 17.87
C PRO A 178 5.34 -10.79 18.52
N VAL A 179 5.99 -9.64 18.39
CA VAL A 179 5.51 -8.35 18.88
C VAL A 179 5.64 -7.29 17.78
N ASP A 180 4.52 -6.80 17.26
CA ASP A 180 4.51 -5.74 16.26
C ASP A 180 4.85 -4.40 16.91
N GLY A 181 5.54 -3.54 16.16
CA GLY A 181 6.02 -2.24 16.63
C GLY A 181 7.29 -2.32 17.49
N TYR A 182 7.86 -3.50 17.77
CA TYR A 182 9.13 -3.63 18.49
C TYR A 182 10.28 -4.03 17.53
N PRO A 183 11.46 -3.39 17.58
CA PRO A 183 11.90 -2.39 18.57
C PRO A 183 11.54 -0.92 18.26
N ALA A 184 10.79 -0.61 17.20
CA ALA A 184 10.49 0.77 16.77
C ALA A 184 9.86 1.66 17.87
N ILE A 185 9.00 1.08 18.71
CA ILE A 185 8.35 1.76 19.85
C ILE A 185 9.33 2.38 20.85
N LEU A 186 10.62 1.96 20.85
CA LEU A 186 11.65 2.56 21.69
C LEU A 186 11.94 4.02 21.31
N ASP A 187 11.74 4.38 20.04
CA ASP A 187 11.94 5.73 19.50
C ASP A 187 10.60 6.48 19.34
N GLU A 188 9.48 5.74 19.28
CA GLU A 188 8.15 6.24 18.91
C GLU A 188 7.14 6.28 20.08
N LEU A 189 7.58 6.01 21.32
CA LEU A 189 6.67 5.93 22.47
C LEU A 189 5.90 7.24 22.65
N ASP A 190 4.58 7.14 22.55
CA ASP A 190 3.64 8.18 22.94
C ASP A 190 3.24 7.99 24.40
N TRP A 191 3.61 8.96 25.24
CA TRP A 191 3.29 8.92 26.66
C TRP A 191 1.82 9.27 26.93
N GLU A 192 1.11 9.89 25.97
CA GLU A 192 -0.32 10.16 26.10
C GLU A 192 -1.15 8.89 25.95
N ASP A 193 -0.72 7.94 25.12
CA ASP A 193 -1.45 6.70 24.86
C ASP A 193 -0.52 5.50 24.72
N PHE A 194 -0.17 4.88 25.85
CA PHE A 194 0.76 3.75 25.90
C PHE A 194 0.06 2.45 26.26
N GLY A 195 0.29 1.41 25.48
CA GLY A 195 -0.35 0.12 25.71
C GLY A 195 0.19 -1.01 24.84
N ILE A 196 -0.33 -2.20 25.11
CA ILE A 196 -0.03 -3.40 24.34
C ILE A 196 -1.28 -4.26 24.22
N ALA A 197 -1.68 -4.50 22.97
CA ALA A 197 -2.75 -5.42 22.63
C ALA A 197 -2.15 -6.79 22.28
N PHE A 198 -2.84 -7.87 22.61
CA PHE A 198 -2.36 -9.22 22.34
C PHE A 198 -3.48 -10.23 22.12
N LYS A 199 -3.12 -11.28 21.38
CA LYS A 199 -3.95 -12.42 21.05
C LYS A 199 -3.57 -13.61 21.93
N LEU A 200 -4.56 -14.25 22.54
CA LEU A 200 -4.36 -15.44 23.39
C LEU A 200 -4.71 -16.72 22.62
N ALA A 201 -4.02 -17.81 22.96
CA ALA A 201 -4.17 -19.07 22.25
C ALA A 201 -5.41 -19.86 22.71
N GLY A 202 -6.09 -20.50 21.76
CA GLY A 202 -7.24 -21.37 22.05
C GLY A 202 -8.51 -20.59 22.39
N PRO A 203 -9.53 -21.24 23.01
CA PRO A 203 -10.74 -20.56 23.46
C PRO A 203 -10.55 -19.90 24.83
N ALA A 204 -11.28 -18.80 25.07
CA ALA A 204 -11.28 -18.10 26.36
C ALA A 204 -11.65 -19.03 27.52
N VAL A 205 -10.89 -18.93 28.62
CA VAL A 205 -11.12 -19.69 29.85
C VAL A 205 -11.86 -18.82 30.88
N PRO A 206 -12.95 -19.33 31.49
CA PRO A 206 -13.67 -18.57 32.51
C PRO A 206 -12.76 -18.13 33.67
N GLY A 207 -12.82 -16.83 33.99
CA GLY A 207 -12.01 -16.20 35.04
C GLY A 207 -10.68 -15.57 34.60
N GLU A 208 -10.32 -15.63 33.31
CA GLU A 208 -9.11 -14.97 32.76
C GLU A 208 -9.01 -13.48 33.07
N GLY A 209 -10.15 -12.78 33.13
CA GLY A 209 -10.19 -11.36 33.50
C GLY A 209 -9.46 -11.07 34.81
N SER A 210 -9.63 -11.91 35.84
CA SER A 210 -8.94 -11.73 37.13
C SER A 210 -7.41 -11.83 37.02
N VAL A 211 -6.91 -12.66 36.09
CA VAL A 211 -5.48 -12.80 35.82
C VAL A 211 -4.96 -11.57 35.07
N LEU A 212 -5.71 -11.09 34.07
CA LEU A 212 -5.35 -9.89 33.31
C LEU A 212 -5.33 -8.65 34.20
N PHE A 213 -6.32 -8.48 35.08
CA PHE A 213 -6.33 -7.39 36.07
C PHE A 213 -5.17 -7.51 37.07
N GLY A 214 -4.85 -8.72 37.53
CA GLY A 214 -3.69 -8.95 38.41
C GLY A 214 -2.36 -8.58 37.74
N LEU A 215 -2.18 -8.92 36.46
CA LEU A 215 -0.99 -8.55 35.69
C LEU A 215 -0.93 -7.06 35.37
N HIS A 216 -2.07 -6.43 35.10
CA HIS A 216 -2.15 -4.98 34.92
C HIS A 216 -1.76 -4.23 36.21
N ALA A 217 -2.22 -4.71 37.38
CA ALA A 217 -1.79 -4.19 38.66
C ALA A 217 -0.28 -4.43 38.90
N LEU A 218 0.23 -5.62 38.54
CA LEU A 218 1.66 -5.94 38.60
C LEU A 218 2.50 -4.98 37.74
N TRP A 219 2.02 -4.64 36.55
CA TRP A 219 2.67 -3.68 35.64
C TRP A 219 2.75 -2.29 36.27
N LEU A 220 1.64 -1.79 36.83
CA LEU A 220 1.55 -0.39 37.26
C LEU A 220 2.09 -0.13 38.67
N ALA A 221 2.21 -1.16 39.50
CA ALA A 221 2.61 -1.03 40.91
C ALA A 221 3.94 -0.27 41.14
N PRO A 222 5.02 -0.48 40.35
CA PRO A 222 6.28 0.25 40.55
C PRO A 222 6.16 1.78 40.35
N TYR A 223 5.15 2.22 39.62
CA TYR A 223 4.99 3.62 39.16
C TYR A 223 4.12 4.49 40.08
N GLY A 224 3.51 3.92 41.14
CA GLY A 224 2.91 4.69 42.24
C GLY A 224 1.81 5.68 41.85
N GLY A 225 1.00 5.36 40.82
CA GLY A 225 -0.13 6.20 40.39
C GLY A 225 0.25 7.42 39.54
N ARG A 226 1.46 7.46 38.98
CA ARG A 226 1.91 8.50 38.03
C ARG A 226 1.37 8.31 36.61
N TYR A 227 0.05 8.17 36.53
CA TYR A 227 -0.72 8.05 35.30
C TYR A 227 -2.13 8.55 35.56
N ARG A 228 -2.85 8.98 34.51
CA ARG A 228 -4.21 9.51 34.69
C ARG A 228 -5.23 8.39 34.79
N ASN A 229 -5.28 7.55 33.76
CA ASN A 229 -6.21 6.43 33.65
C ASN A 229 -5.45 5.20 33.17
N ALA A 230 -5.86 4.02 33.62
CA ALA A 230 -5.34 2.77 33.08
C ALA A 230 -6.41 1.69 33.22
N ALA A 231 -6.53 0.82 32.22
CA ALA A 231 -7.49 -0.27 32.26
C ALA A 231 -7.07 -1.46 31.40
N VAL A 232 -7.84 -2.54 31.56
CA VAL A 232 -7.78 -3.72 30.72
C VAL A 232 -9.04 -3.77 29.88
N THR A 233 -8.88 -3.75 28.57
CA THR A 233 -9.98 -4.01 27.63
C THR A 233 -9.94 -5.48 27.21
N ILE A 234 -11.05 -6.21 27.33
CA ILE A 234 -11.12 -7.64 27.03
C ILE A 234 -12.11 -7.87 25.89
N ASP A 235 -11.64 -8.52 24.82
CA ASP A 235 -12.45 -9.02 23.71
C ASP A 235 -12.56 -10.55 23.85
N ARG A 236 -13.64 -11.05 24.46
CA ARG A 236 -13.81 -12.50 24.66
C ARG A 236 -14.17 -13.20 23.36
N THR A 237 -14.80 -12.49 22.43
CA THR A 237 -15.22 -13.03 21.12
C THR A 237 -14.01 -13.44 20.29
N ASN A 238 -12.99 -12.59 20.27
CA ASN A 238 -11.74 -12.86 19.57
C ASN A 238 -10.62 -13.33 20.50
N HIS A 239 -10.89 -13.61 21.79
CA HIS A 239 -9.88 -14.04 22.77
C HIS A 239 -8.60 -13.17 22.72
N ALA A 240 -8.81 -11.87 22.81
CA ALA A 240 -7.78 -10.84 22.77
C ALA A 240 -7.98 -9.85 23.92
N ALA A 241 -6.92 -9.16 24.31
CA ALA A 241 -7.00 -8.12 25.34
C ALA A 241 -6.02 -7.00 25.06
N HIS A 242 -6.28 -5.84 25.67
CA HIS A 242 -5.47 -4.64 25.59
C HIS A 242 -5.20 -4.12 27.00
N LEU A 243 -3.92 -4.06 27.38
CA LEU A 243 -3.46 -3.36 28.58
C LEU A 243 -3.01 -1.96 28.17
N TRP A 244 -3.62 -0.93 28.72
CA TRP A 244 -3.33 0.45 28.31
C TRP A 244 -3.33 1.43 29.49
N VAL A 245 -2.57 2.50 29.31
CA VAL A 245 -2.42 3.62 30.25
C VAL A 245 -2.40 4.94 29.49
N ASP A 246 -3.11 5.92 30.04
CA ASP A 246 -3.25 7.28 29.52
C ASP A 246 -2.39 8.23 30.35
N ARG A 247 -1.62 9.09 29.66
CA ARG A 247 -0.65 10.03 30.25
C ARG A 247 0.34 9.35 31.20
N PHE A 248 1.12 8.41 30.69
CA PHE A 248 2.13 7.64 31.41
C PHE A 248 3.44 8.42 31.62
N ALA A 249 3.35 9.56 32.33
CA ALA A 249 4.46 10.45 32.59
C ALA A 249 5.29 9.99 33.82
N VAL A 250 6.09 8.94 33.64
CA VAL A 250 6.93 8.35 34.69
C VAL A 250 8.42 8.70 34.48
N PRO A 251 9.20 8.98 35.55
CA PRO A 251 10.62 9.32 35.43
C PRO A 251 11.46 8.04 35.20
N SER A 252 11.31 7.45 34.02
CA SER A 252 12.02 6.24 33.56
C SER A 252 12.24 6.30 32.06
N SER A 253 13.30 5.69 31.55
CA SER A 253 13.56 5.70 30.11
C SER A 253 12.49 4.91 29.34
N THR A 254 12.27 5.26 28.07
CA THR A 254 11.38 4.52 27.16
C THR A 254 11.71 3.03 27.15
N GLU A 255 13.01 2.69 27.09
CA GLU A 255 13.49 1.31 27.14
C GLU A 255 13.03 0.58 28.41
N GLN A 256 13.13 1.23 29.58
CA GLN A 256 12.70 0.64 30.85
C GLN A 256 11.18 0.38 30.88
N GLN A 257 10.38 1.32 30.36
CA GLN A 257 8.93 1.19 30.31
C GLN A 257 8.50 0.05 29.38
N VAL A 258 9.06 0.01 28.17
CA VAL A 258 8.77 -1.01 27.15
C VAL A 258 9.21 -2.39 27.61
N HIS A 259 10.44 -2.54 28.13
CA HIS A 259 10.96 -3.85 28.55
C HIS A 259 10.30 -4.38 29.82
N HIS A 260 9.81 -3.51 30.70
CA HIS A 260 8.99 -3.94 31.84
C HIS A 260 7.62 -4.45 31.38
N LEU A 261 6.95 -3.77 30.45
CA LEU A 261 5.69 -4.26 29.88
C LEU A 261 5.86 -5.58 29.12
N LEU A 262 6.97 -5.75 28.39
CA LEU A 262 7.32 -7.05 27.80
C LEU A 262 7.54 -8.14 28.86
N TRP A 263 8.12 -7.80 30.02
CA TRP A 263 8.27 -8.75 31.12
C TRP A 263 6.90 -9.17 31.66
N VAL A 264 5.97 -8.23 31.83
CA VAL A 264 4.59 -8.52 32.25
C VAL A 264 3.91 -9.49 31.26
N LEU A 265 4.01 -9.23 29.95
CA LEU A 265 3.45 -10.15 28.95
C LEU A 265 4.17 -11.51 28.92
N SER A 266 5.47 -11.57 29.24
CA SER A 266 6.17 -12.85 29.38
C SER A 266 5.60 -13.69 30.52
N LYS A 267 5.14 -13.05 31.60
CA LYS A 267 4.45 -13.71 32.73
C LYS A 267 3.04 -14.14 32.37
N LEU A 268 2.33 -13.37 31.55
CA LEU A 268 1.07 -13.82 30.97
C LEU A 268 1.26 -15.10 30.15
N ASP A 269 2.27 -15.14 29.29
CA ASP A 269 2.60 -16.29 28.41
C ASP A 269 3.00 -17.57 29.18
N GLU A 270 3.39 -17.46 30.46
CA GLU A 270 3.59 -18.62 31.34
C GLU A 270 2.26 -19.26 31.81
N VAL A 271 1.18 -18.47 31.86
CA VAL A 271 -0.15 -18.87 32.35
C VAL A 271 -1.09 -19.19 31.19
N ILE A 272 -1.22 -18.25 30.26
CA ILE A 272 -2.07 -18.29 29.07
C ILE A 272 -1.18 -17.95 27.87
N PRO A 273 -0.91 -18.89 26.96
CA PRO A 273 0.01 -18.65 25.87
C PRO A 273 -0.43 -17.48 24.98
N VAL A 274 0.51 -16.58 24.71
CA VAL A 274 0.31 -15.44 23.81
C VAL A 274 0.69 -15.85 22.40
N VAL A 275 -0.22 -15.66 21.45
CA VAL A 275 -0.01 -15.99 20.03
C VAL A 275 0.78 -14.88 19.34
N HIS A 276 0.39 -13.63 19.61
CA HIS A 276 0.93 -12.42 18.98
C HIS A 276 0.62 -11.21 19.86
N ALA A 277 1.46 -10.19 19.84
CA ALA A 277 1.21 -8.91 20.51
C ALA A 277 1.54 -7.73 19.59
N ARG A 278 1.02 -6.55 19.90
CA ARG A 278 1.38 -5.29 19.25
C ARG A 278 1.39 -4.15 20.27
N PHE A 279 2.40 -3.28 20.18
CA PHE A 279 2.32 -1.99 20.86
C PHE A 279 1.30 -1.11 20.12
N ALA A 280 0.35 -0.55 20.86
CA ALA A 280 -0.69 0.33 20.35
C ALA A 280 -1.35 1.10 21.51
N GLY A 281 -1.80 2.32 21.23
CA GLY A 281 -2.70 3.07 22.11
C GLY A 281 -4.14 2.55 22.05
N ALA A 282 -4.93 2.78 23.09
CA ALA A 282 -6.31 2.29 23.16
C ALA A 282 -7.29 3.23 22.44
N THR A 283 -8.18 2.64 21.63
CA THR A 283 -9.18 3.43 20.88
C THR A 283 -10.22 4.08 21.81
N MET A 284 -10.90 5.12 21.36
CA MET A 284 -11.95 5.77 22.15
C MET A 284 -13.06 4.79 22.57
N THR A 285 -13.42 3.84 21.71
CA THR A 285 -14.38 2.77 22.05
C THR A 285 -13.83 1.86 23.16
N GLN A 286 -12.54 1.52 23.12
CA GLN A 286 -11.89 0.71 24.16
C GLN A 286 -11.78 1.46 25.50
N LYS A 287 -11.58 2.78 25.46
CA LYS A 287 -11.45 3.65 26.64
C LYS A 287 -12.80 4.01 27.28
N TYR A 288 -13.84 4.27 26.47
CA TYR A 288 -15.08 4.91 26.93
C TYR A 288 -16.39 4.20 26.52
N GLY A 289 -16.34 3.08 25.79
CA GLY A 289 -17.55 2.41 25.28
C GLY A 289 -18.57 2.04 26.37
N GLY A 290 -18.10 1.59 27.54
CA GLY A 290 -18.96 1.27 28.68
C GLY A 290 -19.65 2.48 29.32
N LEU A 291 -19.09 3.69 29.18
CA LEU A 291 -19.69 4.94 29.67
C LEU A 291 -20.72 5.52 28.69
N MET A 292 -20.61 5.19 27.40
CA MET A 292 -21.48 5.67 26.32
C MET A 292 -22.75 4.81 26.14
N GLY A 293 -22.96 3.77 26.97
CA GLY A 293 -24.11 2.88 26.90
C GLY A 293 -24.05 1.87 25.75
N GLU A 294 -22.88 1.66 25.15
CA GLU A 294 -22.66 0.59 24.18
C GLU A 294 -22.61 -0.76 24.90
N THR A 295 -23.42 -1.73 24.44
CA THR A 295 -23.58 -3.04 25.09
C THR A 295 -22.72 -4.15 24.46
N GLU A 296 -22.01 -3.86 23.38
CA GLU A 296 -21.13 -4.83 22.70
C GLU A 296 -19.71 -4.75 23.25
N GLU A 297 -19.04 -5.90 23.39
CA GLU A 297 -17.63 -5.94 23.79
C GLU A 297 -16.76 -5.23 22.73
N PRO A 298 -15.83 -4.36 23.14
CA PRO A 298 -14.97 -3.63 22.21
C PRO A 298 -14.03 -4.58 21.47
N PHE A 299 -13.90 -4.40 20.16
CA PHE A 299 -12.99 -5.18 19.32
C PHE A 299 -11.52 -4.88 19.65
N VAL A 300 -10.70 -5.93 19.80
CA VAL A 300 -9.25 -5.82 20.02
C VAL A 300 -8.50 -6.66 18.99
N LEU A 301 -7.62 -6.03 18.20
CA LEU A 301 -6.69 -6.74 17.32
C LEU A 301 -5.32 -6.89 18.00
N GLY A 302 -4.97 -8.13 18.37
CA GLY A 302 -3.71 -8.42 19.07
C GLY A 302 -2.43 -8.37 18.24
N GLY A 303 -2.51 -8.07 16.94
CA GLY A 303 -1.37 -8.02 16.01
C GLY A 303 -1.77 -8.25 14.56
N ASN A 304 -0.83 -8.06 13.65
CA ASN A 304 -1.00 -8.27 12.21
C ASN A 304 0.17 -9.10 11.62
N PRO A 305 0.13 -10.44 11.75
CA PRO A 305 1.14 -11.31 11.17
C PRO A 305 1.22 -11.22 9.64
N LEU A 306 0.19 -10.69 8.96
CA LEU A 306 0.18 -10.59 7.50
C LEU A 306 1.25 -9.64 6.96
N VAL A 307 1.68 -8.64 7.74
CA VAL A 307 2.76 -7.73 7.34
C VAL A 307 4.06 -8.50 7.10
N ALA A 308 4.47 -9.33 8.06
CA ALA A 308 5.67 -10.16 7.94
C ALA A 308 5.50 -11.22 6.84
N VAL A 309 4.36 -11.90 6.80
CA VAL A 309 4.05 -12.93 5.80
C VAL A 309 4.10 -12.37 4.38
N HIS A 310 3.52 -11.19 4.16
CA HIS A 310 3.57 -10.48 2.88
C HIS A 310 4.99 -10.06 2.53
N ALA A 311 5.76 -9.56 3.49
CA ALA A 311 7.16 -9.18 3.27
C ALA A 311 8.04 -10.37 2.84
N GLU A 312 7.77 -11.58 3.34
CA GLU A 312 8.53 -12.79 3.03
C GLU A 312 8.16 -13.45 1.69
N GLY A 313 6.88 -13.46 1.33
CA GLY A 313 6.41 -14.24 0.17
C GLY A 313 5.24 -13.65 -0.62
N GLY A 314 4.91 -12.38 -0.40
CA GLY A 314 3.87 -11.66 -1.11
C GLY A 314 2.47 -12.27 -0.93
N ASP A 315 1.57 -11.98 -1.88
CA ASP A 315 0.17 -12.39 -1.83
C ASP A 315 -0.04 -13.90 -1.68
N ALA A 316 0.82 -14.71 -2.31
CA ALA A 316 0.74 -16.16 -2.25
C ALA A 316 1.03 -16.70 -0.84
N ALA A 317 1.94 -16.05 -0.10
CA ALA A 317 2.23 -16.40 1.28
C ALA A 317 1.08 -16.01 2.22
N ILE A 318 0.43 -14.85 1.98
CA ILE A 318 -0.78 -14.44 2.70
C ILE A 318 -1.85 -15.52 2.57
N ASP A 319 -2.10 -15.99 1.34
CA ASP A 319 -3.11 -17.02 1.08
C ASP A 319 -2.81 -18.33 1.80
N GLY A 320 -1.53 -18.74 1.78
CA GLY A 320 -1.07 -19.93 2.50
C GLY A 320 -1.27 -19.79 4.01
N TRP A 321 -1.00 -18.61 4.56
CA TRP A 321 -1.17 -18.31 5.98
C TRP A 321 -2.65 -18.30 6.38
N ILE A 322 -3.50 -17.58 5.63
CA ILE A 322 -4.95 -17.50 5.89
C ILE A 322 -5.57 -18.90 5.84
N ALA A 323 -5.16 -19.75 4.90
CA ALA A 323 -5.67 -21.12 4.79
C ALA A 323 -5.21 -22.04 5.93
N GLY A 324 -4.08 -21.73 6.58
CA GLY A 324 -3.44 -22.58 7.59
C GLY A 324 -3.69 -22.17 9.03
N GLN A 325 -4.13 -20.94 9.29
CA GLN A 325 -4.34 -20.45 10.65
C GLN A 325 -5.70 -20.91 11.23
N SER A 326 -5.73 -21.20 12.53
CA SER A 326 -6.97 -21.49 13.27
C SER A 326 -7.25 -20.58 14.47
N ASP A 327 -6.28 -19.75 14.86
CA ASP A 327 -6.35 -18.93 16.07
C ASP A 327 -7.07 -17.60 15.83
N TRP A 328 -7.18 -17.14 14.59
CA TRP A 328 -7.77 -15.85 14.22
C TRP A 328 -9.14 -16.02 13.56
N SER A 329 -10.09 -15.17 13.94
CA SER A 329 -11.41 -15.11 13.33
C SER A 329 -11.35 -14.48 11.94
N ASN A 330 -12.37 -14.72 11.11
CA ASN A 330 -12.47 -14.05 9.81
C ASN A 330 -12.57 -12.52 9.94
N GLY A 331 -13.11 -12.02 11.06
CA GLY A 331 -13.18 -10.58 11.34
C GLY A 331 -11.78 -10.00 11.60
N GLU A 332 -10.98 -10.69 12.41
CA GLU A 332 -9.58 -10.31 12.67
C GLU A 332 -8.76 -10.35 11.37
N VAL A 333 -8.86 -11.43 10.58
CA VAL A 333 -8.16 -11.54 9.29
C VAL A 333 -8.56 -10.43 8.33
N ALA A 334 -9.84 -10.05 8.29
CA ALA A 334 -10.31 -8.96 7.44
C ALA A 334 -9.70 -7.61 7.86
N GLN A 335 -9.64 -7.34 9.17
CA GLN A 335 -9.01 -6.13 9.70
C GLN A 335 -7.50 -6.11 9.42
N MET A 336 -6.80 -7.25 9.58
CA MET A 336 -5.38 -7.38 9.23
C MET A 336 -5.11 -7.07 7.76
N LEU A 337 -5.94 -7.61 6.85
CA LEU A 337 -5.83 -7.35 5.42
C LEU A 337 -6.06 -5.88 5.10
N ARG A 338 -6.98 -5.21 5.81
CA ARG A 338 -7.22 -3.78 5.67
C ARG A 338 -6.00 -2.97 6.10
N GLU A 339 -5.44 -3.25 7.28
CA GLU A 339 -4.23 -2.58 7.77
C GLU A 339 -3.05 -2.79 6.81
N LEU A 340 -2.85 -4.03 6.33
CA LEU A 340 -1.81 -4.31 5.35
C LEU A 340 -2.02 -3.54 4.03
N ALA A 341 -3.26 -3.42 3.57
CA ALA A 341 -3.56 -2.66 2.35
C ALA A 341 -3.25 -1.17 2.53
N ILE A 342 -3.60 -0.60 3.69
CA ILE A 342 -3.26 0.79 4.04
C ILE A 342 -1.75 0.97 3.99
N ASP A 343 -0.98 0.13 4.69
CA ASP A 343 0.48 0.20 4.73
C ASP A 343 1.13 0.12 3.35
N LEU A 344 0.61 -0.75 2.47
CA LEU A 344 1.14 -0.89 1.11
C LEU A 344 0.87 0.33 0.24
N VAL A 345 -0.30 0.95 0.39
CA VAL A 345 -0.67 2.18 -0.35
C VAL A 345 0.14 3.37 0.15
N THR A 346 0.18 3.61 1.46
CA THR A 346 0.90 4.75 2.06
C THR A 346 2.40 4.67 1.81
N THR A 347 2.99 3.47 1.88
CA THR A 347 4.40 3.27 1.51
C THR A 347 4.64 3.54 0.02
N SER A 348 3.69 3.22 -0.86
CA SER A 348 3.79 3.51 -2.29
C SER A 348 3.74 5.00 -2.60
N GLU A 349 2.95 5.77 -1.85
CA GLU A 349 2.81 7.22 -2.00
C GLU A 349 4.02 7.97 -1.43
N ALA A 350 4.52 7.59 -0.25
CA ALA A 350 5.75 8.15 0.31
C ALA A 350 6.95 7.94 -0.63
N LEU A 351 7.00 6.80 -1.32
CA LEU A 351 8.02 6.51 -2.34
C LEU A 351 7.82 7.28 -3.66
N ALA A 352 6.61 7.78 -3.94
CA ALA A 352 6.31 8.63 -5.08
C ALA A 352 6.59 10.12 -4.78
N ALA A 353 6.35 10.55 -3.54
CA ALA A 353 6.62 11.91 -3.05
C ALA A 353 8.12 12.22 -2.88
N GLU A 354 8.99 11.21 -2.78
CA GLU A 354 10.45 11.38 -2.86
C GLU A 354 11.00 11.48 -4.31
N GLY A 355 10.14 11.41 -5.32
CA GLY A 355 10.46 11.86 -6.68
C GLY A 355 10.40 13.39 -6.77
N PRO A 356 11.09 14.04 -7.74
CA PRO A 356 10.93 15.48 -7.92
C PRO A 356 9.44 15.79 -8.16
N ASP A 357 8.92 16.70 -7.34
CA ASP A 357 7.58 17.25 -7.38
C ASP A 357 7.07 17.39 -8.83
N PRO A 358 6.01 16.65 -9.23
CA PRO A 358 5.40 16.84 -10.54
C PRO A 358 4.55 18.12 -10.62
N GLY A 359 4.55 18.95 -9.58
CA GLY A 359 3.81 20.22 -9.48
C GLY A 359 4.20 21.34 -10.46
N ASP A 360 5.20 21.16 -11.31
CA ASP A 360 5.60 22.16 -12.33
C ASP A 360 5.40 21.69 -13.77
N VAL A 361 4.51 20.72 -14.02
CA VAL A 361 3.94 20.53 -15.35
C VAL A 361 2.76 21.49 -15.49
N VAL A 362 3.07 22.71 -15.91
CA VAL A 362 2.13 23.66 -16.50
C VAL A 362 1.15 22.92 -17.42
N ASP A 363 -0.09 22.80 -16.95
CA ASP A 363 -1.24 22.36 -17.71
C ASP A 363 -1.51 23.42 -18.78
N ALA A 364 -0.92 23.22 -19.96
CA ALA A 364 -1.20 24.03 -21.14
C ALA A 364 -2.57 23.61 -21.73
N THR A 365 -3.64 23.80 -20.96
CA THR A 365 -4.96 24.00 -21.54
C THR A 365 -4.99 25.42 -22.10
N PHE A 366 -4.92 25.51 -23.42
CA PHE A 366 -5.49 26.64 -24.16
C PHE A 366 -6.96 26.76 -23.73
N ASP A 367 -7.27 27.75 -22.90
CA ASP A 367 -8.63 28.23 -22.69
C ASP A 367 -8.75 29.62 -23.30
N ASP A 368 -9.72 29.76 -24.19
CA ASP A 368 -10.05 30.98 -24.90
C ASP A 368 -10.84 31.89 -23.95
N GLY A 369 -10.27 33.06 -23.65
CA GLY A 369 -11.00 34.34 -23.61
C GLY A 369 -12.03 34.59 -22.48
N ASP A 370 -11.73 35.67 -21.76
CA ASP A 370 -12.67 36.56 -21.05
C ASP A 370 -13.32 36.01 -19.77
N ASP A 371 -12.77 36.41 -18.63
CA ASP A 371 -13.50 37.31 -17.72
C ASP A 371 -12.52 37.87 -16.66
N ASP A 372 -12.29 39.17 -16.75
CA ASP A 372 -11.76 39.99 -15.67
C ASP A 372 -12.72 39.93 -14.47
N ASP A 373 -12.24 39.56 -13.30
CA ASP A 373 -12.63 40.22 -12.06
C ASP A 373 -11.59 40.00 -10.96
N ASP A 374 -11.05 41.15 -10.59
CA ASP A 374 -10.19 41.50 -9.46
C ASP A 374 -10.84 41.10 -8.13
N ASP A 375 -10.12 40.37 -7.27
CA ASP A 375 -10.24 40.55 -5.82
C ASP A 375 -9.04 39.93 -5.08
N SER A 376 -8.23 40.84 -4.55
CA SER A 376 -7.16 40.65 -3.60
C SER A 376 -7.54 39.79 -2.39
N PHE A 377 -6.76 38.74 -2.07
CA PHE A 377 -6.63 38.28 -0.69
C PHE A 377 -5.19 37.90 -0.34
N ALA A 378 -4.85 38.33 0.86
CA ALA A 378 -3.53 38.37 1.47
C ALA A 378 -2.81 37.02 1.53
N THR A 379 -1.48 37.12 1.48
CA THR A 379 -0.52 36.14 1.94
C THR A 379 -0.88 35.66 3.36
N ALA A 380 -1.48 34.49 3.44
CA ALA A 380 -1.57 33.69 4.65
C ALA A 380 -0.81 32.38 4.41
N ASP A 381 -0.07 31.98 5.43
CA ASP A 381 0.80 30.84 5.52
C ASP A 381 0.32 29.62 4.72
N ARG A 382 1.17 29.14 3.80
CA ARG A 382 1.04 27.78 3.26
C ARG A 382 1.33 26.82 4.41
N GLU A 383 0.28 26.44 5.13
CA GLU A 383 0.19 25.15 5.79
C GLU A 383 0.33 24.08 4.69
N ILE A 384 1.57 23.66 4.45
CA ILE A 384 1.87 22.38 3.82
C ILE A 384 1.68 21.34 4.93
N ASP A 385 0.44 20.97 5.20
CA ASP A 385 0.04 19.81 6.01
C ASP A 385 -1.47 19.56 5.81
N ASP A 386 -1.88 19.25 4.58
CA ASP A 386 -3.13 18.50 4.36
C ASP A 386 -2.75 17.08 3.94
N PRO A 387 -2.54 16.14 4.89
CA PRO A 387 -2.46 14.73 4.56
C PRO A 387 -3.79 14.35 3.91
N GLY A 388 -3.76 14.01 2.63
CA GLY A 388 -4.93 13.83 1.77
C GLY A 388 -6.11 13.22 2.52
N THR A 389 -7.24 13.93 2.51
CA THR A 389 -8.48 13.57 3.21
C THR A 389 -8.73 12.06 3.21
N ASP A 390 -9.21 11.49 4.33
CA ASP A 390 -9.53 10.05 4.49
C ASP A 390 -10.26 9.44 3.28
N GLU A 391 -11.02 10.24 2.53
CA GLU A 391 -11.72 9.84 1.30
C GLU A 391 -10.78 9.43 0.15
N GLU A 392 -9.63 10.09 -0.03
CA GLU A 392 -8.67 9.76 -1.08
C GLU A 392 -7.97 8.43 -0.79
N CYS A 393 -7.52 8.24 0.44
CA CYS A 393 -6.96 6.97 0.91
C CYS A 393 -7.99 5.83 0.74
N ASP A 394 -9.25 6.06 1.13
CA ASP A 394 -10.36 5.12 0.93
C ASP A 394 -10.59 4.75 -0.55
N ARG A 395 -10.44 5.73 -1.48
CA ARG A 395 -10.54 5.48 -2.94
C ARG A 395 -9.41 4.57 -3.41
N HIS A 396 -8.18 4.83 -2.99
CA HIS A 396 -7.01 4.04 -3.37
C HIS A 396 -7.10 2.61 -2.85
N ILE A 397 -7.47 2.42 -1.57
CA ILE A 397 -7.66 1.10 -0.97
C ILE A 397 -8.75 0.32 -1.71
N ALA A 398 -9.89 0.94 -1.99
CA ALA A 398 -10.99 0.27 -2.69
C ALA A 398 -10.62 -0.13 -4.12
N ARG A 399 -9.85 0.71 -4.81
CA ARG A 399 -9.32 0.42 -6.15
C ARG A 399 -8.34 -0.76 -6.10
N TYR A 400 -7.36 -0.70 -5.20
CA TYR A 400 -6.35 -1.76 -5.04
C TYR A 400 -7.00 -3.11 -4.68
N ALA A 401 -7.93 -3.11 -3.72
CA ALA A 401 -8.68 -4.31 -3.36
C ALA A 401 -9.49 -4.86 -4.55
N GLY A 402 -10.11 -3.98 -5.35
CA GLY A 402 -10.80 -4.35 -6.58
C GLY A 402 -9.90 -5.01 -7.61
N GLU A 403 -8.75 -4.39 -7.89
CA GLU A 403 -7.75 -4.91 -8.84
C GLU A 403 -7.22 -6.27 -8.40
N LEU A 404 -6.88 -6.43 -7.11
CA LEU A 404 -6.43 -7.70 -6.54
C LEU A 404 -7.50 -8.79 -6.68
N LEU A 405 -8.76 -8.49 -6.31
CA LEU A 405 -9.86 -9.45 -6.43
C LEU A 405 -10.13 -9.81 -7.90
N ALA A 406 -10.04 -8.86 -8.83
CA ALA A 406 -10.24 -9.11 -10.25
C ALA A 406 -9.12 -9.97 -10.84
N ALA A 407 -7.87 -9.75 -10.42
CA ALA A 407 -6.73 -10.59 -10.79
C ALA A 407 -6.92 -12.02 -10.30
N ARG A 408 -7.33 -12.20 -9.04
CA ARG A 408 -7.62 -13.51 -8.43
C ARG A 408 -8.80 -14.22 -9.10
N ALA A 409 -9.83 -13.48 -9.49
CA ALA A 409 -10.95 -13.99 -10.27
C ALA A 409 -10.48 -14.49 -11.66
N THR A 410 -9.65 -13.70 -12.34
CA THR A 410 -9.09 -14.05 -13.66
C THR A 410 -8.21 -15.30 -13.59
N ALA A 411 -7.43 -15.43 -12.51
CA ALA A 411 -6.61 -16.62 -12.23
C ALA A 411 -7.44 -17.85 -11.80
N GLY A 412 -8.75 -17.70 -11.57
CA GLY A 412 -9.64 -18.78 -11.15
C GLY A 412 -9.44 -19.22 -9.71
N VAL A 413 -8.78 -18.41 -8.87
CA VAL A 413 -8.53 -18.71 -7.45
C VAL A 413 -9.54 -18.04 -6.51
N LEU A 414 -10.30 -17.05 -7.00
CA LEU A 414 -11.35 -16.41 -6.21
C LEU A 414 -12.62 -17.26 -6.14
N ASP A 415 -13.16 -17.46 -4.93
CA ASP A 415 -14.42 -18.19 -4.74
C ASP A 415 -15.58 -17.45 -5.39
N THR A 416 -16.30 -18.12 -6.29
CA THR A 416 -17.47 -17.59 -7.00
C THR A 416 -18.60 -17.09 -6.07
N ARG A 417 -18.68 -17.56 -4.82
CA ARG A 417 -19.64 -17.06 -3.82
C ARG A 417 -19.44 -15.58 -3.50
N VAL A 418 -18.24 -15.04 -3.70
CA VAL A 418 -17.93 -13.60 -3.55
C VAL A 418 -18.85 -12.75 -4.42
N ALA A 419 -19.25 -13.22 -5.60
CA ALA A 419 -20.20 -12.49 -6.46
C ALA A 419 -21.53 -12.20 -5.75
N SER A 420 -22.02 -13.11 -4.90
CA SER A 420 -23.26 -12.89 -4.15
C SER A 420 -23.16 -11.77 -3.11
N ILE A 421 -21.96 -11.60 -2.53
CA ILE A 421 -21.64 -10.58 -1.53
C ILE A 421 -21.41 -9.22 -2.20
N LEU A 422 -20.76 -9.20 -3.37
CA LEU A 422 -20.43 -7.95 -4.08
C LEU A 422 -21.62 -7.38 -4.87
N ARG A 423 -22.54 -8.20 -5.40
CA ARG A 423 -23.69 -7.73 -6.21
C ARG A 423 -24.52 -6.61 -5.54
N PRO A 424 -24.85 -6.66 -4.24
CA PRO A 424 -25.52 -5.56 -3.55
C PRO A 424 -24.78 -4.22 -3.65
N LEU A 425 -23.44 -4.23 -3.69
CA LEU A 425 -22.62 -3.03 -3.74
C LEU A 425 -22.76 -2.26 -5.05
N LEU A 426 -23.28 -2.87 -6.13
CA LEU A 426 -23.57 -2.15 -7.37
C LEU A 426 -24.65 -1.07 -7.22
N ARG A 427 -25.43 -1.12 -6.12
CA ARG A 427 -26.57 -0.22 -5.82
C ARG A 427 -26.24 0.91 -4.84
N ILE A 428 -25.00 0.99 -4.36
CA ILE A 428 -24.59 2.07 -3.45
C ILE A 428 -24.65 3.43 -4.16
N GLN A 429 -24.67 4.49 -3.36
CA GLN A 429 -24.78 5.87 -3.85
C GLN A 429 -23.69 6.23 -4.88
N GLU A 430 -24.03 7.12 -5.80
CA GLU A 430 -23.19 7.55 -6.93
C GLU A 430 -21.84 8.12 -6.49
N LYS A 431 -21.76 8.76 -5.31
CA LYS A 431 -20.50 9.24 -4.72
C LYS A 431 -19.44 8.14 -4.51
N TYR A 432 -19.82 6.86 -4.53
CA TYR A 432 -18.91 5.70 -4.44
C TYR A 432 -18.69 5.01 -5.79
N ALA A 433 -18.68 5.77 -6.89
CA ALA A 433 -18.51 5.23 -8.25
C ALA A 433 -17.26 4.33 -8.40
N HIS A 434 -16.13 4.69 -7.79
CA HIS A 434 -14.91 3.89 -7.80
C HIS A 434 -15.10 2.47 -7.22
N ARG A 435 -15.87 2.32 -6.13
CA ARG A 435 -16.20 1.01 -5.53
C ARG A 435 -17.09 0.19 -6.48
N ARG A 436 -18.01 0.85 -7.18
CA ARG A 436 -18.86 0.21 -8.20
C ARG A 436 -18.02 -0.28 -9.38
N CYS A 437 -17.08 0.52 -9.88
CA CYS A 437 -16.13 0.11 -10.92
C CYS A 437 -15.33 -1.13 -10.50
N ALA A 438 -14.72 -1.11 -9.31
CA ALA A 438 -13.99 -2.26 -8.76
C ALA A 438 -14.86 -3.53 -8.71
N VAL A 439 -16.10 -3.43 -8.23
CA VAL A 439 -17.03 -4.56 -8.17
C VAL A 439 -17.38 -5.07 -9.58
N VAL A 440 -17.61 -4.18 -10.53
CA VAL A 440 -17.92 -4.55 -11.93
C VAL A 440 -16.78 -5.37 -12.53
N ASP A 441 -15.53 -4.96 -12.32
CA ASP A 441 -14.35 -5.64 -12.84
C ASP A 441 -14.21 -7.05 -12.23
N VAL A 442 -14.40 -7.19 -10.92
CA VAL A 442 -14.39 -8.50 -10.23
C VAL A 442 -15.47 -9.42 -10.77
N LEU A 443 -16.70 -8.91 -10.94
CA LEU A 443 -17.82 -9.71 -11.46
C LEU A 443 -17.60 -10.13 -12.93
N GLY A 444 -17.02 -9.24 -13.74
CA GLY A 444 -16.62 -9.54 -15.12
C GLY A 444 -15.55 -10.62 -15.18
N ALA A 445 -14.50 -10.50 -14.36
CA ALA A 445 -13.41 -11.46 -14.25
C ALA A 445 -13.89 -12.85 -13.79
N LEU A 446 -14.83 -12.90 -12.84
CA LEU A 446 -15.46 -14.15 -12.38
C LEU A 446 -16.35 -14.81 -13.45
N ARG A 447 -16.78 -14.06 -14.47
CA ARG A 447 -17.73 -14.49 -15.52
C ARG A 447 -19.03 -15.08 -14.94
N GLU A 448 -19.51 -14.52 -13.84
CA GLU A 448 -20.67 -15.06 -13.10
C GLU A 448 -21.98 -14.61 -13.76
N ARG A 449 -22.76 -15.58 -14.29
CA ARG A 449 -23.99 -15.29 -15.04
C ARG A 449 -25.10 -14.65 -14.21
N GLY A 450 -25.18 -14.92 -12.90
CA GLY A 450 -26.18 -14.31 -12.03
C GLY A 450 -26.05 -12.78 -11.88
N SER A 451 -24.90 -12.22 -12.27
CA SER A 451 -24.63 -10.78 -12.21
C SER A 451 -25.12 -10.01 -13.43
N VAL A 452 -25.46 -10.69 -14.53
CA VAL A 452 -25.90 -10.07 -15.80
C VAL A 452 -27.08 -9.12 -15.58
N ALA A 453 -28.11 -9.56 -14.85
CA ALA A 453 -29.29 -8.72 -14.60
C ALA A 453 -28.97 -7.49 -13.71
N ALA A 454 -27.93 -7.54 -12.88
CA ALA A 454 -27.49 -6.39 -12.10
C ALA A 454 -26.70 -5.40 -12.97
N LEU A 455 -25.78 -5.91 -13.80
CA LEU A 455 -24.98 -5.11 -14.73
C LEU A 455 -25.84 -4.45 -15.82
N CYS A 456 -26.84 -5.15 -16.38
CA CYS A 456 -27.78 -4.55 -17.34
C CYS A 456 -28.58 -3.41 -16.74
N ARG A 457 -29.11 -3.59 -15.51
CA ARG A 457 -29.79 -2.50 -14.79
C ARG A 457 -28.87 -1.32 -14.54
N MET A 458 -27.61 -1.59 -14.22
CA MET A 458 -26.62 -0.53 -14.04
C MET A 458 -26.45 0.32 -15.31
N ILE A 459 -26.38 -0.30 -16.49
CA ILE A 459 -26.35 0.42 -17.77
C ILE A 459 -27.64 1.24 -17.98
N ASP A 460 -28.79 0.65 -17.65
CA ASP A 460 -30.08 1.33 -17.81
C ASP A 460 -30.25 2.55 -16.90
N ASP A 461 -29.78 2.45 -15.66
CA ASP A 461 -29.95 3.46 -14.61
C ASP A 461 -28.93 4.60 -14.73
N ASN A 462 -27.80 4.41 -15.41
CA ASN A 462 -26.70 5.38 -15.51
C ASN A 462 -26.57 5.97 -16.93
N SER A 463 -27.68 6.10 -17.67
CA SER A 463 -27.65 6.70 -19.01
C SER A 463 -27.17 8.14 -18.97
N ILE A 464 -26.21 8.49 -19.83
CA ILE A 464 -25.63 9.83 -19.89
C ILE A 464 -26.41 10.68 -20.90
N LYS A 465 -26.88 11.86 -20.49
CA LYS A 465 -27.62 12.82 -21.33
C LYS A 465 -26.88 14.12 -21.60
N SER A 466 -25.86 14.44 -20.79
CA SER A 466 -25.02 15.64 -20.91
C SER A 466 -23.58 15.33 -20.54
N TYR A 467 -22.65 16.23 -20.89
CA TYR A 467 -21.26 16.17 -20.45
C TYR A 467 -21.10 16.21 -18.93
N THR A 468 -21.93 16.99 -18.22
CA THR A 468 -21.90 17.01 -16.75
C THR A 468 -22.27 15.67 -16.14
N GLU A 469 -23.16 14.90 -16.77
CA GLU A 469 -23.50 13.54 -16.34
C GLU A 469 -22.45 12.50 -16.76
N SER A 470 -21.51 12.82 -17.68
CA SER A 470 -20.55 11.84 -18.18
C SER A 470 -19.40 11.58 -17.21
N ILE A 471 -19.09 12.58 -16.37
CA ILE A 471 -18.04 12.51 -15.34
C ILE A 471 -18.32 11.32 -14.41
N GLY A 472 -17.42 10.33 -14.42
CA GLY A 472 -17.53 9.09 -13.64
C GLY A 472 -18.52 8.04 -14.18
N ARG A 473 -19.60 8.44 -14.88
CA ARG A 473 -20.55 7.48 -15.49
C ARG A 473 -20.00 6.80 -16.73
N GLU A 474 -19.21 7.51 -17.55
CA GLU A 474 -18.68 6.96 -18.80
C GLU A 474 -17.73 5.78 -18.57
N ASP A 475 -16.81 5.90 -17.61
CA ASP A 475 -15.91 4.81 -17.19
C ASP A 475 -16.72 3.63 -16.64
N LEU A 476 -17.69 3.91 -15.76
CA LEU A 476 -18.56 2.87 -15.19
C LEU A 476 -19.33 2.09 -16.27
N LEU A 477 -19.91 2.78 -17.25
CA LEU A 477 -20.63 2.14 -18.37
C LEU A 477 -19.69 1.33 -19.26
N THR A 478 -18.47 1.83 -19.51
CA THR A 478 -17.44 1.15 -20.29
C THR A 478 -17.01 -0.15 -19.60
N ARG A 479 -16.75 -0.12 -18.30
CA ARG A 479 -16.45 -1.31 -17.49
C ARG A 479 -17.63 -2.28 -17.43
N ALA A 480 -18.86 -1.77 -17.29
CA ALA A 480 -20.07 -2.59 -17.30
C ALA A 480 -20.23 -3.37 -18.60
N ALA A 481 -20.06 -2.69 -19.72
CA ALA A 481 -20.10 -3.29 -21.05
C ALA A 481 -19.00 -4.35 -21.20
N THR A 482 -17.77 -4.04 -20.78
CA THR A 482 -16.64 -4.96 -20.80
C THR A 482 -16.91 -6.22 -19.96
N ALA A 483 -17.42 -6.07 -18.75
CA ALA A 483 -17.80 -7.18 -17.87
C ALA A 483 -18.91 -8.04 -18.48
N LEU A 484 -19.95 -7.43 -19.07
CA LEU A 484 -20.99 -8.15 -19.80
C LEU A 484 -20.43 -8.92 -21.01
N GLY A 485 -19.48 -8.33 -21.73
CA GLY A 485 -18.76 -8.98 -22.82
C GLY A 485 -17.94 -10.19 -22.35
N ALA A 486 -17.27 -10.09 -21.21
CA ALA A 486 -16.52 -11.19 -20.61
C ALA A 486 -17.42 -12.35 -20.16
N ILE A 487 -18.63 -12.04 -19.66
CA ILE A 487 -19.65 -13.05 -19.31
C ILE A 487 -20.24 -13.68 -20.57
N GLY A 488 -20.52 -12.87 -21.61
CA GLY A 488 -21.03 -13.32 -22.90
C GLY A 488 -22.47 -13.85 -22.88
N ASP A 489 -23.30 -13.39 -21.93
CA ASP A 489 -24.69 -13.86 -21.82
C ASP A 489 -25.63 -13.13 -22.82
N PRO A 490 -26.38 -13.85 -23.68
CA PRO A 490 -27.32 -13.25 -24.63
C PRO A 490 -28.42 -12.38 -24.00
N ALA A 491 -28.68 -12.50 -22.69
CA ALA A 491 -29.61 -11.63 -21.97
C ALA A 491 -29.14 -10.17 -21.92
N ALA A 492 -27.85 -9.90 -22.14
CA ALA A 492 -27.27 -8.55 -22.15
C ALA A 492 -27.52 -7.76 -23.45
N ILE A 493 -27.90 -8.44 -24.54
CA ILE A 493 -28.06 -7.84 -25.88
C ILE A 493 -28.92 -6.56 -25.88
N PRO A 494 -30.10 -6.50 -25.22
CA PRO A 494 -30.93 -5.30 -25.24
C PRO A 494 -30.25 -4.07 -24.58
N ALA A 495 -29.61 -4.26 -23.43
CA ALA A 495 -28.93 -3.20 -22.70
C ALA A 495 -27.72 -2.66 -23.48
N LEU A 496 -26.91 -3.56 -24.07
CA LEU A 496 -25.78 -3.19 -24.92
C LEU A 496 -26.22 -2.45 -26.19
N THR A 497 -27.29 -2.91 -26.84
CA THR A 497 -27.88 -2.23 -28.00
C THR A 497 -28.31 -0.81 -27.64
N LYS A 498 -29.00 -0.64 -26.51
CA LYS A 498 -29.44 0.66 -26.00
C LYS A 498 -28.25 1.59 -25.78
N LEU A 499 -27.19 1.12 -25.11
CA LEU A 499 -25.97 1.88 -24.86
C LEU A 499 -25.28 2.33 -26.16
N ILE A 500 -25.18 1.45 -27.16
CA ILE A 500 -24.58 1.82 -28.45
C ILE A 500 -25.38 2.93 -29.14
N THR A 501 -26.71 2.82 -29.12
CA THR A 501 -27.62 3.78 -29.76
C THR A 501 -27.92 5.03 -28.92
N ALA A 502 -27.32 5.15 -27.73
CA ALA A 502 -27.51 6.32 -26.88
C ALA A 502 -27.03 7.59 -27.61
N SER A 503 -27.81 8.66 -27.49
CA SER A 503 -27.53 9.92 -28.19
C SER A 503 -26.44 10.73 -27.49
N GLY A 504 -25.76 11.58 -28.26
CA GLY A 504 -24.71 12.48 -27.76
C GLY A 504 -23.32 11.85 -27.76
N ASP A 505 -22.31 12.70 -27.67
CA ASP A 505 -20.92 12.32 -27.94
C ASP A 505 -20.18 11.90 -26.65
N HIS A 506 -20.81 12.15 -25.51
CA HIS A 506 -20.45 11.68 -24.18
C HIS A 506 -20.71 10.18 -23.94
N ASN A 507 -21.12 9.45 -24.98
CA ASN A 507 -21.21 7.99 -24.97
C ASN A 507 -20.15 7.35 -25.89
N ASP A 508 -19.28 8.15 -26.52
CA ASP A 508 -18.40 7.69 -27.59
C ASP A 508 -17.34 6.69 -27.08
N GLU A 509 -16.86 6.81 -25.82
CA GLU A 509 -15.95 5.82 -25.22
C GLU A 509 -16.65 4.51 -24.84
N ALA A 510 -17.90 4.58 -24.37
CA ALA A 510 -18.66 3.40 -23.97
C ALA A 510 -19.15 2.57 -25.19
N ARG A 511 -19.37 3.21 -26.35
CA ARG A 511 -19.83 2.57 -27.58
C ARG A 511 -18.95 1.42 -28.09
N PRO A 512 -17.62 1.56 -28.26
CA PRO A 512 -16.78 0.47 -28.73
C PRO A 512 -16.80 -0.72 -27.76
N ALA A 513 -16.73 -0.48 -26.44
CA ALA A 513 -16.83 -1.55 -25.45
C ALA A 513 -18.18 -2.27 -25.52
N ALA A 514 -19.28 -1.54 -25.65
CA ALA A 514 -20.62 -2.09 -25.79
C ALA A 514 -20.80 -2.89 -27.09
N ALA A 515 -20.26 -2.42 -28.21
CA ALA A 515 -20.29 -3.14 -29.49
C ALA A 515 -19.45 -4.42 -29.46
N ASP A 516 -18.30 -4.37 -28.80
CA ASP A 516 -17.44 -5.53 -28.60
C ASP A 516 -18.12 -6.61 -27.75
N ALA A 517 -18.74 -6.19 -26.65
CA ALA A 517 -19.55 -7.05 -25.80
C ALA A 517 -20.76 -7.62 -26.54
N LEU A 518 -21.43 -6.80 -27.37
CA LEU A 518 -22.57 -7.21 -28.18
C LEU A 518 -22.16 -8.30 -29.18
N ALA A 519 -21.01 -8.14 -29.86
CA ALA A 519 -20.48 -9.16 -30.76
C ALA A 519 -20.26 -10.50 -30.03
N THR A 520 -19.70 -10.47 -28.82
CA THR A 520 -19.49 -11.67 -28.00
C THR A 520 -20.83 -12.31 -27.57
N CYS A 521 -21.79 -11.51 -27.11
CA CYS A 521 -23.11 -12.01 -26.69
C CYS A 521 -23.92 -12.59 -27.86
N LEU A 522 -23.82 -11.99 -29.05
CA LEU A 522 -24.44 -12.50 -30.28
C LEU A 522 -23.79 -13.81 -30.73
N ALA A 523 -22.46 -13.93 -30.65
CA ALA A 523 -21.76 -15.17 -30.96
C ALA A 523 -22.13 -16.32 -30.02
N ALA A 524 -22.45 -16.01 -28.76
CA ALA A 524 -22.89 -16.98 -27.76
C ALA A 524 -24.40 -17.30 -27.83
N ALA A 525 -25.18 -16.57 -28.63
CA ALA A 525 -26.62 -16.77 -28.72
C ALA A 525 -26.95 -18.12 -29.41
N PRO A 526 -27.88 -18.91 -28.86
CA PRO A 526 -28.26 -20.21 -29.44
C PRO A 526 -29.01 -20.07 -30.78
N GLU A 527 -29.62 -18.91 -31.01
CA GLU A 527 -30.31 -18.58 -32.26
C GLU A 527 -29.63 -17.38 -32.92
N PRO A 528 -29.46 -17.38 -34.27
CA PRO A 528 -28.93 -16.24 -35.00
C PRO A 528 -29.80 -15.00 -34.75
N ARG A 529 -29.23 -14.00 -34.06
CA ARG A 529 -29.86 -12.69 -33.85
C ARG A 529 -29.17 -11.66 -34.74
N ASP A 530 -29.97 -10.73 -35.26
CA ASP A 530 -29.50 -9.62 -36.07
C ASP A 530 -29.45 -8.33 -35.23
N VAL A 531 -28.73 -7.32 -35.73
CA VAL A 531 -28.68 -5.97 -35.16
C VAL A 531 -29.38 -4.96 -36.07
N ASP A 532 -30.05 -4.00 -35.44
CA ASP A 532 -30.71 -2.90 -36.14
C ASP A 532 -29.68 -2.04 -36.91
N ASP A 533 -30.12 -1.43 -38.01
CA ASP A 533 -29.36 -0.41 -38.74
C ASP A 533 -28.94 0.75 -37.85
N ALA A 534 -29.75 1.09 -36.85
CA ALA A 534 -29.44 2.13 -35.88
C ALA A 534 -28.11 1.85 -35.14
N VAL A 535 -27.82 0.58 -34.82
CA VAL A 535 -26.56 0.18 -34.15
C VAL A 535 -25.36 0.43 -35.05
N LEU A 536 -25.44 -0.04 -36.30
CA LEU A 536 -24.35 0.15 -37.28
C LEU A 536 -24.11 1.63 -37.58
N THR A 537 -25.19 2.42 -37.69
CA THR A 537 -25.09 3.87 -37.90
C THR A 537 -24.48 4.58 -36.69
N ALA A 538 -24.87 4.21 -35.47
CA ALA A 538 -24.35 4.81 -34.25
C ALA A 538 -22.84 4.56 -34.06
N LEU A 539 -22.32 3.42 -34.53
CA LEU A 539 -20.88 3.11 -34.48
C LEU A 539 -20.06 3.87 -35.53
N LEU A 540 -20.63 4.20 -36.68
CA LEU A 540 -19.95 4.94 -37.73
C LEU A 540 -20.06 6.46 -37.56
N SER A 541 -21.05 6.95 -36.81
CA SER A 541 -21.29 8.39 -36.64
C SER A 541 -20.14 9.15 -35.94
N PRO A 542 -19.51 8.63 -34.86
CA PRO A 542 -18.36 9.29 -34.24
C PRO A 542 -17.17 9.45 -35.19
N LEU A 543 -16.90 8.43 -36.02
CA LEU A 543 -15.78 8.42 -36.99
C LEU A 543 -15.85 9.58 -37.99
N GLN A 544 -17.05 10.12 -38.23
CA GLN A 544 -17.29 11.23 -39.15
C GLN A 544 -17.18 12.60 -38.48
N ARG A 545 -17.31 12.65 -37.15
CA ARG A 545 -17.42 13.90 -36.38
C ARG A 545 -16.15 14.22 -35.60
N ARG A 546 -15.49 13.20 -35.06
CA ARG A 546 -14.29 13.33 -34.23
C ARG A 546 -13.07 12.79 -34.95
N ASN A 547 -11.94 13.47 -34.76
CA ASN A 547 -10.67 13.11 -35.39
C ASN A 547 -9.68 12.50 -34.37
N GLU A 548 -10.18 11.60 -33.51
CA GLU A 548 -9.43 10.98 -32.42
C GLU A 548 -8.98 9.56 -32.82
N GLY A 549 -7.66 9.34 -32.92
CA GLY A 549 -7.10 8.07 -33.40
C GLY A 549 -7.46 6.85 -32.54
N ASP A 550 -7.40 6.98 -31.21
CA ASP A 550 -7.70 5.87 -30.29
C ASP A 550 -9.17 5.42 -30.40
N ALA A 551 -10.12 6.36 -30.23
CA ALA A 551 -11.55 6.11 -30.37
C ALA A 551 -11.90 5.51 -31.74
N ASN A 552 -11.32 6.05 -32.82
CA ASN A 552 -11.53 5.55 -34.18
C ASN A 552 -11.05 4.10 -34.35
N SER A 553 -9.89 3.77 -33.77
CA SER A 553 -9.33 2.41 -33.82
C SER A 553 -10.24 1.40 -33.10
N ARG A 554 -10.71 1.74 -31.90
CA ARG A 554 -11.62 0.90 -31.10
C ARG A 554 -12.95 0.70 -31.80
N LEU A 555 -13.55 1.77 -32.33
CA LEU A 555 -14.83 1.72 -33.05
C LEU A 555 -14.75 0.90 -34.34
N HIS A 556 -13.71 1.11 -35.16
CA HIS A 556 -13.51 0.30 -36.37
C HIS A 556 -13.39 -1.18 -36.04
N PHE A 557 -12.55 -1.53 -35.07
CA PHE A 557 -12.35 -2.92 -34.69
C PHE A 557 -13.63 -3.57 -34.14
N ALA A 558 -14.34 -2.89 -33.22
CA ALA A 558 -15.60 -3.36 -32.66
C ALA A 558 -16.68 -3.53 -33.75
N TYR A 559 -16.76 -2.60 -34.71
CA TYR A 559 -17.65 -2.71 -35.86
C TYR A 559 -17.35 -3.96 -36.70
N GLY A 560 -16.07 -4.24 -36.96
CA GLY A 560 -15.63 -5.43 -37.71
C GLY A 560 -16.01 -6.74 -37.01
N ARG A 561 -15.76 -6.82 -35.69
CA ARG A 561 -16.15 -7.99 -34.88
C ARG A 561 -17.66 -8.20 -34.88
N LEU A 562 -18.43 -7.11 -34.73
CA LEU A 562 -19.89 -7.17 -34.83
C LEU A 562 -20.33 -7.65 -36.21
N ALA A 563 -19.82 -7.08 -37.29
CA ALA A 563 -20.17 -7.48 -38.66
C ALA A 563 -19.89 -8.97 -38.93
N ARG A 564 -18.79 -9.50 -38.40
CA ARG A 564 -18.40 -10.91 -38.54
C ARG A 564 -19.46 -11.87 -37.99
N VAL A 565 -20.11 -11.53 -36.88
CA VAL A 565 -21.10 -12.42 -36.24
C VAL A 565 -22.50 -12.32 -36.89
N LEU A 566 -22.74 -11.32 -37.75
CA LEU A 566 -24.01 -11.18 -38.47
C LEU A 566 -24.18 -12.23 -39.56
N ALA A 567 -25.45 -12.46 -39.94
CA ALA A 567 -25.81 -13.30 -41.07
C ALA A 567 -25.19 -12.78 -42.39
N PRO A 568 -24.87 -13.65 -43.37
CA PRO A 568 -24.09 -13.28 -44.55
C PRO A 568 -24.62 -12.07 -45.34
N ALA A 569 -25.93 -11.97 -45.55
CA ALA A 569 -26.53 -10.84 -46.27
C ALA A 569 -26.38 -9.53 -45.49
N ARG A 570 -26.52 -9.58 -44.16
CA ARG A 570 -26.39 -8.42 -43.29
C ARG A 570 -24.95 -7.99 -43.14
N ARG A 571 -24.05 -8.96 -42.98
CA ARG A 571 -22.60 -8.75 -42.96
C ARG A 571 -22.13 -8.00 -44.20
N GLU A 572 -22.63 -8.35 -45.38
CA GLU A 572 -22.32 -7.64 -46.63
C GLU A 572 -22.82 -6.18 -46.63
N VAL A 573 -23.99 -5.90 -46.06
CA VAL A 573 -24.48 -4.52 -45.86
C VAL A 573 -23.57 -3.75 -44.90
N ALA A 574 -23.20 -4.36 -43.76
CA ALA A 574 -22.29 -3.74 -42.80
C ALA A 574 -20.92 -3.44 -43.42
N ARG A 575 -20.38 -4.37 -44.24
CA ARG A 575 -19.12 -4.19 -44.98
C ARG A 575 -19.20 -2.97 -45.92
N ARG A 576 -20.24 -2.87 -46.74
CA ARG A 576 -20.42 -1.73 -47.67
C ARG A 576 -20.48 -0.39 -46.93
N ARG A 577 -21.23 -0.32 -45.82
CA ARG A 577 -21.28 0.89 -44.99
C ARG A 577 -19.91 1.30 -44.45
N LEU A 578 -19.09 0.33 -44.05
CA LEU A 578 -17.72 0.59 -43.58
C LEU A 578 -16.81 1.06 -44.74
N GLU A 579 -16.96 0.52 -45.95
CA GLU A 579 -16.23 0.97 -47.14
C GLU A 579 -16.61 2.41 -47.53
N ASP A 580 -17.89 2.73 -47.47
CA ASP A 580 -18.44 4.06 -47.78
C ASP A 580 -18.11 5.10 -46.68
N SER A 581 -17.74 4.66 -45.48
CA SER A 581 -17.34 5.58 -44.40
C SER A 581 -16.01 6.25 -44.73
N LYS A 582 -16.00 7.59 -44.67
CA LYS A 582 -14.79 8.41 -44.78
C LYS A 582 -14.12 8.45 -43.41
N THR A 583 -12.81 8.23 -43.36
CA THR A 583 -12.00 8.46 -42.16
C THR A 583 -11.33 9.83 -42.25
N ALA A 584 -11.24 10.54 -41.13
CA ALA A 584 -10.64 11.87 -41.07
C ALA A 584 -9.11 11.86 -40.96
N ARG A 585 -8.49 10.71 -40.62
CA ARG A 585 -7.05 10.59 -40.32
C ARG A 585 -6.37 9.42 -41.02
N ASP A 586 -5.11 9.64 -41.38
CA ASP A 586 -4.17 8.65 -41.94
C ASP A 586 -3.20 8.11 -40.86
N ASP A 587 -3.63 8.06 -39.61
CA ASP A 587 -2.84 7.45 -38.53
C ASP A 587 -2.78 5.93 -38.71
N LEU A 588 -1.66 5.34 -38.28
CA LEU A 588 -1.35 3.94 -38.48
C LEU A 588 -2.38 2.99 -37.83
N THR A 589 -2.67 3.16 -36.53
CA THR A 589 -3.57 2.26 -35.78
C THR A 589 -5.01 2.31 -36.31
N PRO A 590 -5.63 3.48 -36.55
CA PRO A 590 -6.97 3.55 -37.16
C PRO A 590 -7.03 2.94 -38.56
N MET A 591 -6.00 3.17 -39.38
CA MET A 591 -5.91 2.58 -40.72
C MET A 591 -5.87 1.06 -40.63
N LEU A 592 -5.00 0.51 -39.77
CA LEU A 592 -4.92 -0.93 -39.51
C LEU A 592 -6.28 -1.46 -39.01
N ALA A 593 -6.89 -0.80 -38.03
CA ALA A 593 -8.17 -1.20 -37.45
C ALA A 593 -9.28 -1.28 -38.48
N ARG A 594 -9.36 -0.28 -39.38
CA ARG A 594 -10.35 -0.25 -40.47
C ARG A 594 -10.13 -1.40 -41.44
N GLN A 595 -8.89 -1.69 -41.84
CA GLN A 595 -8.63 -2.79 -42.77
C GLN A 595 -8.91 -4.15 -42.14
N VAL A 596 -8.51 -4.35 -40.88
CA VAL A 596 -8.86 -5.55 -40.10
C VAL A 596 -10.38 -5.69 -40.00
N ALA A 597 -11.11 -4.60 -39.74
CA ALA A 597 -12.56 -4.63 -39.68
C ALA A 597 -13.22 -5.03 -41.02
N LEU A 598 -12.66 -4.58 -42.15
CA LEU A 598 -13.10 -5.02 -43.49
C LEU A 598 -12.85 -6.52 -43.73
N VAL A 599 -11.72 -7.05 -43.28
CA VAL A 599 -11.41 -8.49 -43.33
C VAL A 599 -12.41 -9.27 -42.48
N LEU A 600 -12.67 -8.84 -41.25
CA LEU A 600 -13.64 -9.48 -40.35
C LEU A 600 -15.05 -9.45 -40.97
N ALA A 601 -15.45 -8.33 -41.58
CA ALA A 601 -16.70 -8.21 -42.32
C ALA A 601 -16.76 -9.07 -43.60
N ARG A 602 -15.65 -9.58 -44.12
CA ARG A 602 -15.65 -10.60 -45.20
C ARG A 602 -15.75 -12.04 -44.69
N GLY A 603 -15.72 -12.24 -43.37
CA GLY A 603 -15.73 -13.56 -42.74
C GLY A 603 -14.41 -13.96 -42.07
N GLY A 604 -13.40 -13.09 -42.06
CA GLY A 604 -12.13 -13.32 -41.37
C GLY A 604 -11.07 -14.08 -42.16
N GLU A 605 -11.38 -14.53 -43.38
CA GLU A 605 -10.37 -15.10 -44.28
C GLU A 605 -9.48 -14.00 -44.84
N VAL A 606 -8.17 -14.19 -44.71
CA VAL A 606 -7.15 -13.26 -45.22
C VAL A 606 -6.47 -13.89 -46.42
N ASP A 607 -6.66 -13.30 -47.60
CA ASP A 607 -5.91 -13.70 -48.79
C ASP A 607 -4.46 -13.19 -48.73
N PRO A 608 -3.52 -13.79 -49.47
CA PRO A 608 -2.10 -13.41 -49.41
C PRO A 608 -1.83 -11.94 -49.70
N ALA A 609 -2.53 -11.31 -50.66
CA ALA A 609 -2.28 -9.91 -51.00
C ALA A 609 -2.74 -8.98 -49.88
N THR A 610 -3.88 -9.29 -49.23
CA THR A 610 -4.31 -8.57 -48.03
C THR A 610 -3.33 -8.79 -46.87
N ALA A 611 -2.82 -10.01 -46.66
CA ALA A 611 -1.82 -10.27 -45.62
C ALA A 611 -0.54 -9.45 -45.84
N ASP A 612 -0.03 -9.42 -47.08
CA ASP A 612 1.19 -8.69 -47.43
C ASP A 612 1.05 -7.17 -47.22
N ALA A 613 -0.16 -6.63 -47.39
CA ALA A 613 -0.46 -5.23 -47.10
C ALA A 613 -0.60 -4.93 -45.59
N LEU A 614 -1.15 -5.85 -44.80
CA LEU A 614 -1.44 -5.61 -43.38
C LEU A 614 -0.30 -5.97 -42.43
N ARG A 615 0.56 -6.95 -42.77
CA ARG A 615 1.70 -7.33 -41.94
C ARG A 615 2.62 -6.14 -41.61
N PRO A 616 3.03 -5.28 -42.57
CA PRO A 616 3.89 -4.13 -42.25
C PRO A 616 3.20 -3.12 -41.33
N LEU A 617 1.89 -2.88 -41.52
CA LEU A 617 1.12 -1.96 -40.67
C LEU A 617 1.00 -2.49 -39.24
N LEU A 618 0.76 -3.79 -39.09
CA LEU A 618 0.67 -4.45 -37.79
C LEU A 618 2.02 -4.50 -37.08
N HIS A 619 3.09 -4.87 -37.79
CA HIS A 619 4.46 -4.81 -37.29
C HIS A 619 4.78 -3.39 -36.79
N GLN A 620 4.49 -2.38 -37.62
CA GLN A 620 4.75 -1.00 -37.25
C GLN A 620 3.87 -0.56 -36.06
N THR A 621 2.61 -0.98 -35.96
CA THR A 621 1.75 -0.63 -34.80
C THR A 621 2.24 -1.31 -33.52
N LEU A 622 2.69 -2.56 -33.61
CA LEU A 622 3.22 -3.32 -32.48
C LEU A 622 4.62 -2.90 -32.07
N THR A 623 5.34 -2.11 -32.87
CA THR A 623 6.73 -1.72 -32.60
C THR A 623 6.94 -0.21 -32.54
N SER A 624 5.94 0.59 -32.95
CA SER A 624 6.02 2.04 -32.92
C SER A 624 5.70 2.59 -31.55
N LEU A 625 6.60 3.45 -31.09
CA LEU A 625 6.44 4.24 -29.88
C LEU A 625 5.82 5.58 -30.28
N ASP A 626 4.78 5.97 -29.57
CA ASP A 626 4.16 7.28 -29.70
C ASP A 626 4.78 8.26 -28.69
N TYR A 627 4.41 9.54 -28.78
CA TYR A 627 4.87 10.59 -27.87
C TYR A 627 4.39 10.40 -26.42
N SER A 628 3.41 9.54 -26.19
CA SER A 628 2.96 9.18 -24.84
C SER A 628 3.05 7.67 -24.63
N HIS A 629 3.56 7.28 -23.45
CA HIS A 629 3.58 5.88 -23.01
C HIS A 629 2.17 5.31 -22.98
N GLU A 630 1.20 6.08 -22.46
CA GLU A 630 -0.20 5.65 -22.41
C GLU A 630 -0.79 5.45 -23.82
N HIS A 631 -0.49 6.35 -24.75
CA HIS A 631 -0.95 6.20 -26.14
C HIS A 631 -0.31 4.98 -26.81
N THR A 632 0.97 4.72 -26.52
CA THR A 632 1.67 3.51 -26.98
C THR A 632 0.99 2.25 -26.44
N LEU A 633 0.72 2.19 -25.13
CA LEU A 633 0.01 1.08 -24.48
C LEU A 633 -1.34 0.78 -25.14
N ARG A 634 -2.15 1.83 -25.35
CA ARG A 634 -3.46 1.71 -26.00
C ARG A 634 -3.33 1.15 -27.42
N ASN A 635 -2.37 1.64 -28.20
CA ASN A 635 -2.11 1.16 -29.56
C ASN A 635 -1.67 -0.31 -29.60
N VAL A 636 -0.73 -0.74 -28.74
CA VAL A 636 -0.32 -2.16 -28.74
C VAL A 636 -1.42 -3.06 -28.23
N HIS A 637 -2.22 -2.64 -27.24
CA HIS A 637 -3.36 -3.42 -26.77
C HIS A 637 -4.37 -3.66 -27.90
N ILE A 638 -4.70 -2.62 -28.66
CA ILE A 638 -5.58 -2.71 -29.84
C ILE A 638 -4.97 -3.64 -30.90
N ALA A 639 -3.67 -3.52 -31.19
CA ALA A 639 -2.99 -4.36 -32.16
C ALA A 639 -2.91 -5.84 -31.74
N LEU A 640 -2.66 -6.13 -30.46
CA LEU A 640 -2.69 -7.48 -29.90
C LEU A 640 -4.08 -8.11 -30.03
N ARG A 641 -5.15 -7.35 -29.75
CA ARG A 641 -6.53 -7.79 -29.96
C ARG A 641 -6.82 -8.13 -31.43
N MET A 642 -6.33 -7.32 -32.38
CA MET A 642 -6.41 -7.65 -33.81
C MET A 642 -5.65 -8.92 -34.15
N GLY A 643 -4.46 -9.09 -33.57
CA GLY A 643 -3.66 -10.31 -33.68
C GLY A 643 -4.37 -11.56 -33.16
N PHE A 644 -5.16 -11.46 -32.08
CA PHE A 644 -5.97 -12.58 -31.60
C PHE A 644 -7.09 -12.99 -32.57
N GLU A 645 -7.69 -12.03 -33.27
CA GLU A 645 -8.74 -12.31 -34.25
C GLU A 645 -8.17 -12.80 -35.60
N LEU A 646 -6.99 -12.30 -35.99
CA LEU A 646 -6.30 -12.64 -37.24
C LEU A 646 -4.84 -13.06 -36.98
N PRO A 647 -4.59 -14.19 -36.28
CA PRO A 647 -3.25 -14.60 -35.86
C PRO A 647 -2.29 -14.81 -37.04
N GLN A 648 -2.82 -15.14 -38.22
CA GLN A 648 -2.02 -15.27 -39.44
C GLN A 648 -1.28 -13.98 -39.85
N LEU A 649 -1.70 -12.80 -39.38
CA LEU A 649 -1.04 -11.52 -39.68
C LEU A 649 0.19 -11.25 -38.80
N ILE A 650 0.31 -11.94 -37.67
CA ILE A 650 1.35 -11.67 -36.67
C ILE A 650 2.65 -12.40 -37.06
N ASP A 651 3.77 -11.70 -37.03
CA ASP A 651 5.08 -12.33 -36.95
C ASP A 651 5.39 -12.63 -35.47
N PRO A 652 5.67 -13.88 -35.07
CA PRO A 652 6.08 -14.20 -33.70
C PRO A 652 7.25 -13.36 -33.19
N ALA A 653 8.15 -12.89 -34.07
CA ALA A 653 9.26 -12.04 -33.68
C ALA A 653 8.80 -10.69 -33.07
N ASP A 654 7.67 -10.16 -33.53
CA ASP A 654 7.11 -8.90 -33.04
C ASP A 654 6.57 -9.01 -31.62
N LEU A 655 6.27 -10.22 -31.15
CA LEU A 655 5.74 -10.47 -29.81
C LEU A 655 6.83 -10.67 -28.76
N VAL A 656 8.03 -11.10 -29.17
CA VAL A 656 9.11 -11.46 -28.23
C VAL A 656 9.49 -10.30 -27.34
N TRP A 657 9.50 -9.08 -27.87
CA TRP A 657 9.89 -7.91 -27.10
C TRP A 657 8.74 -7.48 -26.15
N LEU A 658 7.48 -7.62 -26.56
CA LEU A 658 6.29 -7.37 -25.72
C LEU A 658 6.17 -8.33 -24.52
N THR A 659 6.79 -9.52 -24.58
CA THR A 659 6.88 -10.40 -23.38
C THR A 659 7.73 -9.83 -22.25
N ARG A 660 8.43 -8.71 -22.48
CA ARG A 660 9.35 -8.06 -21.53
C ARG A 660 8.86 -6.69 -21.08
N PHE A 661 7.66 -6.30 -21.53
CA PHE A 661 7.02 -5.04 -21.18
C PHE A 661 6.74 -4.97 -19.67
N SER A 662 6.72 -3.79 -19.05
CA SER A 662 6.50 -3.65 -17.59
C SER A 662 5.06 -4.00 -17.20
N GLU A 663 4.13 -3.84 -18.13
CA GLU A 663 2.70 -4.07 -18.00
C GLU A 663 2.39 -5.55 -18.16
N SER A 664 1.91 -6.17 -17.07
CA SER A 664 1.59 -7.61 -17.02
C SER A 664 0.59 -8.03 -18.09
N GLU A 665 -0.44 -7.22 -18.31
CA GLU A 665 -1.48 -7.53 -19.29
C GLU A 665 -0.93 -7.67 -20.72
N ILE A 666 -0.05 -6.75 -21.14
CA ILE A 666 0.60 -6.81 -22.46
C ILE A 666 1.46 -8.08 -22.57
N ARG A 667 2.23 -8.39 -21.53
CA ARG A 667 3.05 -9.61 -21.50
C ARG A 667 2.20 -10.86 -21.63
N GLU A 668 1.13 -10.97 -20.85
CA GLU A 668 0.23 -12.11 -20.84
C GLU A 668 -0.45 -12.30 -22.20
N GLN A 669 -0.93 -11.22 -22.80
CA GLN A 669 -1.50 -11.23 -24.16
C GLN A 669 -0.46 -11.67 -25.20
N ALA A 670 0.76 -11.15 -25.14
CA ALA A 670 1.84 -11.55 -26.04
C ALA A 670 2.20 -13.04 -25.89
N HIS A 671 2.32 -13.55 -24.65
CA HIS A 671 2.57 -14.97 -24.38
C HIS A 671 1.43 -15.87 -24.87
N ALA A 672 0.18 -15.49 -24.63
CA ALA A 672 -0.98 -16.24 -25.09
C ALA A 672 -1.06 -16.29 -26.62
N LEU A 673 -0.71 -15.19 -27.30
CA LEU A 673 -0.68 -15.16 -28.77
C LEU A 673 0.48 -15.97 -29.34
N LEU A 674 1.68 -15.92 -28.74
CA LEU A 674 2.81 -16.79 -29.07
C LEU A 674 2.47 -18.28 -28.92
N ALA A 675 1.80 -18.65 -27.83
CA ALA A 675 1.32 -20.01 -27.61
C ALA A 675 0.32 -20.44 -28.69
N ARG A 676 -0.62 -19.56 -29.05
CA ARG A 676 -1.62 -19.80 -30.11
C ARG A 676 -0.98 -19.94 -31.50
N LEU A 677 0.14 -19.27 -31.75
CA LEU A 677 0.95 -19.40 -32.97
C LEU A 677 1.86 -20.64 -32.97
N GLY A 678 1.81 -21.48 -31.92
CA GLY A 678 2.66 -22.67 -31.80
C GLY A 678 4.13 -22.36 -31.51
N LYS A 679 4.43 -21.16 -31.00
CA LYS A 679 5.77 -20.72 -30.59
C LYS A 679 5.79 -20.22 -29.15
N PRO A 680 5.41 -21.06 -28.15
CA PRO A 680 5.40 -20.63 -26.76
C PRO A 680 6.81 -20.22 -26.32
N LEU A 681 6.88 -19.11 -25.58
CA LEU A 681 8.09 -18.63 -24.92
C LEU A 681 7.91 -18.81 -23.40
N ALA A 682 8.96 -19.22 -22.70
CA ALA A 682 8.94 -19.27 -21.23
C ALA A 682 8.63 -17.87 -20.67
N LEU A 683 7.94 -17.79 -19.53
CA LEU A 683 7.66 -16.50 -18.89
C LEU A 683 8.99 -15.84 -18.47
N ALA A 684 9.14 -14.55 -18.79
CA ALA A 684 10.27 -13.78 -18.30
C ALA A 684 10.18 -13.67 -16.76
N PRO A 685 11.27 -13.93 -16.02
CA PRO A 685 11.29 -13.65 -14.59
C PRO A 685 11.14 -12.15 -14.36
N VAL A 686 10.33 -11.79 -13.37
CA VAL A 686 10.00 -10.41 -13.02
C VAL A 686 10.74 -10.03 -11.75
N PHE A 687 11.45 -8.91 -11.78
CA PHE A 687 12.19 -8.40 -10.64
C PHE A 687 11.78 -6.96 -10.34
N ASP A 688 11.32 -6.73 -9.12
CA ASP A 688 11.17 -5.42 -8.53
C ASP A 688 12.38 -5.09 -7.62
N ARG A 689 12.32 -3.95 -6.92
CA ARG A 689 13.38 -3.55 -5.99
C ARG A 689 13.55 -4.53 -4.82
N ARG A 690 12.49 -5.21 -4.38
CA ARG A 690 12.53 -6.13 -3.23
C ARG A 690 13.16 -7.47 -3.62
N THR A 691 12.64 -8.08 -4.67
CA THR A 691 13.17 -9.33 -5.24
C THR A 691 14.60 -9.18 -5.76
N ALA A 692 14.99 -8.01 -6.30
CA ALA A 692 16.39 -7.76 -6.65
C ALA A 692 17.32 -7.79 -5.41
N LYS A 693 16.86 -7.30 -4.24
CA LYS A 693 17.64 -7.30 -2.98
C LYS A 693 17.90 -8.71 -2.46
N THR A 694 17.05 -9.69 -2.73
CA THR A 694 17.23 -11.06 -2.23
C THR A 694 18.23 -11.87 -3.05
N LEU A 695 18.64 -11.40 -4.22
CA LEU A 695 19.59 -12.09 -5.09
C LEU A 695 21.03 -11.97 -4.59
N ASP A 696 21.82 -13.02 -4.79
CA ASP A 696 23.27 -12.94 -4.59
C ASP A 696 23.95 -12.16 -5.74
N ALA A 697 25.21 -11.75 -5.53
CA ALA A 697 25.94 -10.95 -6.50
C ALA A 697 26.21 -11.67 -7.84
N THR A 698 26.35 -12.99 -7.84
CA THR A 698 26.61 -13.74 -9.09
C THR A 698 25.34 -13.82 -9.93
N GLU A 699 24.22 -14.14 -9.28
CA GLU A 699 22.92 -14.26 -9.93
C GLU A 699 22.41 -12.90 -10.44
N LEU A 700 22.62 -11.83 -9.66
CA LEU A 700 22.29 -10.47 -10.07
C LEU A 700 23.02 -10.08 -11.38
N VAL A 701 24.32 -10.35 -11.49
CA VAL A 701 25.09 -10.06 -12.71
C VAL A 701 24.65 -10.92 -13.89
N ARG A 702 24.33 -12.19 -13.64
CA ARG A 702 23.82 -13.10 -14.67
C ARG A 702 22.48 -12.58 -15.23
N LEU A 703 21.57 -12.15 -14.35
CA LEU A 703 20.25 -11.65 -14.72
C LEU A 703 20.30 -10.27 -15.39
N ILE A 704 21.23 -9.39 -15.03
CA ILE A 704 21.45 -8.12 -15.77
C ILE A 704 21.86 -8.42 -17.23
N ASN A 705 22.59 -9.50 -17.50
CA ASN A 705 22.97 -9.89 -18.86
C ASN A 705 21.87 -10.64 -19.62
N GLU A 706 20.81 -11.10 -18.95
CA GLU A 706 19.74 -11.85 -19.59
C GLU A 706 18.78 -10.88 -20.29
N PRO A 707 18.66 -10.92 -21.64
CA PRO A 707 17.78 -9.99 -22.35
C PRO A 707 16.30 -10.25 -22.07
N HIS A 708 15.94 -11.46 -21.63
CA HIS A 708 14.56 -11.86 -21.38
C HIS A 708 14.19 -11.82 -19.89
N VAL A 709 14.30 -10.64 -19.28
CA VAL A 709 13.85 -10.36 -17.89
C VAL A 709 12.99 -9.09 -17.86
N VAL A 710 12.06 -9.02 -16.91
CA VAL A 710 11.29 -7.81 -16.61
C VAL A 710 11.90 -7.16 -15.37
N GLY A 711 12.06 -5.84 -15.37
CA GLY A 711 12.65 -5.10 -14.25
C GLY A 711 14.18 -5.09 -14.24
N ARG A 712 14.81 -5.16 -15.41
CA ARG A 712 16.28 -5.04 -15.58
C ARG A 712 16.85 -3.78 -14.90
N ALA A 713 16.09 -2.68 -14.89
CA ALA A 713 16.43 -1.46 -14.17
C ALA A 713 16.59 -1.66 -12.65
N ALA A 714 15.69 -2.42 -12.02
CA ALA A 714 15.77 -2.73 -10.58
C ALA A 714 17.01 -3.57 -10.26
N LEU A 715 17.36 -4.53 -11.13
CA LEU A 715 18.58 -5.32 -11.01
C LEU A 715 19.85 -4.45 -11.12
N ILE A 716 19.88 -3.54 -12.10
CA ILE A 716 20.98 -2.59 -12.30
C ILE A 716 21.11 -1.63 -11.11
N ALA A 717 19.99 -1.08 -10.65
CA ALA A 717 19.97 -0.17 -9.51
C ALA A 717 20.48 -0.85 -8.23
N GLU A 718 20.09 -2.10 -7.98
CA GLU A 718 20.58 -2.87 -6.83
C GLU A 718 22.08 -3.21 -6.96
N ALA A 719 22.56 -3.55 -8.16
CA ALA A 719 23.99 -3.77 -8.40
C ALA A 719 24.81 -2.49 -8.19
N GLY A 720 24.28 -1.34 -8.61
CA GLY A 720 24.86 -0.03 -8.37
C GLY A 720 24.89 0.35 -6.88
N ARG A 721 23.79 0.11 -6.15
CA ARG A 721 23.69 0.33 -4.71
C ARG A 721 24.72 -0.49 -3.91
N ARG A 722 24.98 -1.72 -4.34
CA ARG A 722 26.01 -2.61 -3.76
C ARG A 722 27.42 -2.32 -4.28
N SER A 723 27.57 -1.38 -5.21
CA SER A 723 28.84 -1.04 -5.86
C SER A 723 29.59 -2.26 -6.41
N LEU A 724 28.87 -3.20 -7.05
CA LEU A 724 29.45 -4.48 -7.50
C LEU A 724 30.36 -4.29 -8.72
N PRO A 725 31.69 -4.51 -8.61
CA PRO A 725 32.59 -4.32 -9.76
C PRO A 725 32.32 -5.34 -10.88
N SER A 726 31.89 -6.56 -10.53
CA SER A 726 31.56 -7.62 -11.48
C SER A 726 30.33 -7.31 -12.35
N ALA A 727 29.42 -6.44 -11.88
CA ALA A 727 28.21 -6.06 -12.62
C ALA A 727 28.47 -5.04 -13.71
N ARG A 728 29.59 -4.32 -13.63
CA ARG A 728 29.87 -3.15 -14.48
C ARG A 728 29.79 -3.44 -15.98
N GLY A 729 30.38 -4.55 -16.43
CA GLY A 729 30.30 -4.97 -17.83
C GLY A 729 28.87 -5.28 -18.28
N ALA A 730 28.06 -5.87 -17.40
CA ALA A 730 26.66 -6.17 -17.67
C ALA A 730 25.81 -4.90 -17.77
N VAL A 731 26.07 -3.92 -16.90
CA VAL A 731 25.40 -2.60 -16.92
C VAL A 731 25.75 -1.82 -18.20
N LEU A 732 27.03 -1.81 -18.59
CA LEU A 732 27.47 -1.20 -19.86
C LEU A 732 26.77 -1.83 -21.06
N GLN A 733 26.70 -3.17 -21.11
CA GLN A 733 26.04 -3.87 -22.19
C GLN A 733 24.54 -3.55 -22.23
N ALA A 734 23.87 -3.52 -21.06
CA ALA A 734 22.46 -3.16 -20.97
C ALA A 734 22.16 -1.76 -21.53
N ALA A 735 22.99 -0.77 -21.19
CA ALA A 735 22.87 0.58 -21.74
C ALA A 735 23.12 0.61 -23.25
N HIS A 736 24.12 -0.12 -23.74
CA HIS A 736 24.37 -0.23 -25.19
C HIS A 736 23.23 -0.90 -25.96
N ASP A 737 22.56 -1.89 -25.38
CA ASP A 737 21.38 -2.53 -25.97
C ASP A 737 20.27 -1.48 -26.16
N VAL A 738 19.96 -0.70 -25.11
CA VAL A 738 18.93 0.35 -25.17
C VAL A 738 19.30 1.41 -26.20
N ILE A 739 20.53 1.94 -26.18
CA ILE A 739 20.98 2.95 -27.16
C ILE A 739 20.98 2.40 -28.59
N GLY A 740 21.25 1.10 -28.77
CA GLY A 740 21.22 0.44 -30.08
C GLY A 740 19.81 0.31 -30.66
N ASN A 741 18.81 0.18 -29.80
CA ASN A 741 17.40 0.04 -30.17
C ASN A 741 16.66 1.38 -30.19
N ALA A 742 17.19 2.41 -29.50
CA ALA A 742 16.63 3.74 -29.47
C ALA A 742 16.49 4.31 -30.89
N ARG A 743 15.28 4.74 -31.24
CA ARG A 743 15.00 5.35 -32.53
C ARG A 743 15.70 6.70 -32.64
N GLN A 744 16.06 7.08 -33.87
CA GLN A 744 16.64 8.39 -34.15
C GLN A 744 15.57 9.50 -34.04
N GLY A 745 15.99 10.72 -33.68
CA GLY A 745 15.12 11.88 -33.53
C GLY A 745 14.36 11.93 -32.21
N GLY A 746 13.30 12.74 -32.13
CA GLY A 746 12.56 13.03 -30.89
C GLY A 746 11.54 11.96 -30.46
N ALA A 747 11.74 10.69 -30.82
CA ALA A 747 10.84 9.62 -30.39
C ALA A 747 11.13 9.22 -28.93
N ASN A 748 10.09 9.08 -28.11
CA ASN A 748 10.27 8.68 -26.71
C ASN A 748 10.92 7.30 -26.59
N LEU A 749 11.72 7.14 -25.54
CA LEU A 749 12.06 5.81 -25.04
C LEU A 749 10.85 5.23 -24.34
N LEU A 750 10.72 3.91 -24.35
CA LEU A 750 9.79 3.22 -23.47
C LEU A 750 10.19 3.42 -22.01
N ASP A 751 9.21 3.53 -21.12
CA ASP A 751 9.47 3.63 -19.67
C ASP A 751 10.47 2.57 -19.16
N PRO A 752 10.34 1.25 -19.48
CA PRO A 752 11.34 0.26 -19.08
C PRO A 752 12.76 0.54 -19.59
N GLU A 753 12.91 1.06 -20.80
CA GLU A 753 14.20 1.37 -21.42
C GLU A 753 14.82 2.65 -20.83
N SER A 754 13.99 3.66 -20.59
CA SER A 754 14.38 4.90 -19.91
C SER A 754 14.91 4.60 -18.51
N ARG A 755 14.18 3.79 -17.73
CA ARG A 755 14.59 3.36 -16.39
C ARG A 755 15.88 2.54 -16.39
N VAL A 756 16.13 1.75 -17.44
CA VAL A 756 17.40 1.03 -17.60
C VAL A 756 18.55 2.01 -17.81
N LEU A 757 18.39 3.03 -18.66
CA LEU A 757 19.41 4.06 -18.85
C LEU A 757 19.64 4.87 -17.57
N GLU A 758 18.58 5.32 -16.91
CA GLU A 758 18.66 6.05 -15.64
C GLU A 758 19.45 5.25 -14.59
N ALA A 759 19.05 4.01 -14.34
CA ALA A 759 19.72 3.12 -13.39
C ALA A 759 21.16 2.83 -13.80
N ALA A 760 21.44 2.65 -15.09
CA ALA A 760 22.79 2.41 -15.60
C ALA A 760 23.69 3.64 -15.44
N VAL A 761 23.23 4.83 -15.82
CA VAL A 761 23.98 6.08 -15.64
C VAL A 761 24.30 6.29 -14.16
N ARG A 762 23.30 6.18 -13.29
CA ARG A 762 23.47 6.30 -11.83
C ARG A 762 24.50 5.29 -11.29
N ALA A 763 24.39 4.02 -11.68
CA ALA A 763 25.29 2.95 -11.22
C ALA A 763 26.73 3.09 -11.77
N LEU A 764 26.90 3.61 -12.99
CA LEU A 764 28.22 3.77 -13.60
C LEU A 764 28.95 5.02 -13.08
N ARG A 765 28.21 6.07 -12.70
CA ARG A 765 28.73 7.32 -12.13
C ARG A 765 29.23 7.19 -10.69
N SER A 766 28.65 6.31 -9.89
CA SER A 766 29.11 6.08 -8.51
C SER A 766 30.48 5.40 -8.43
N GLY A 767 30.98 4.85 -9.54
CA GLY A 767 32.31 4.24 -9.65
C GLY A 767 33.34 5.12 -10.39
N SER A 768 34.56 4.58 -10.60
CA SER A 768 35.59 5.25 -11.40
C SER A 768 35.16 5.39 -12.87
N LEU A 769 35.30 6.57 -13.48
CA LEU A 769 34.99 6.78 -14.91
C LEU A 769 36.11 6.22 -15.80
N ASP A 770 36.09 4.92 -16.05
CA ASP A 770 37.02 4.26 -16.98
C ASP A 770 36.73 4.62 -18.45
N PRO A 771 37.62 4.25 -19.40
CA PRO A 771 37.43 4.58 -20.81
C PRO A 771 36.13 4.05 -21.43
N ASP A 772 35.60 2.91 -20.96
CA ASP A 772 34.40 2.30 -21.53
C ASP A 772 33.15 3.06 -21.11
N VAL A 773 33.06 3.50 -19.85
CA VAL A 773 31.97 4.38 -19.39
C VAL A 773 32.00 5.73 -20.08
N ILE A 774 33.18 6.31 -20.27
CA ILE A 774 33.32 7.56 -21.01
C ILE A 774 32.88 7.38 -22.48
N ALA A 775 33.24 6.26 -23.11
CA ALA A 775 32.80 5.97 -24.48
C ALA A 775 31.28 5.79 -24.57
N LEU A 776 30.66 5.16 -23.57
CA LEU A 776 29.19 5.06 -23.47
C LEU A 776 28.56 6.46 -23.34
N PHE A 777 29.02 7.30 -22.42
CA PHE A 777 28.46 8.64 -22.20
C PHE A 777 28.67 9.56 -23.41
N ASP A 778 29.85 9.54 -24.06
CA ASP A 778 30.06 10.27 -25.32
C ASP A 778 29.12 9.77 -26.43
N ARG A 779 28.88 8.45 -26.51
CA ARG A 779 27.89 7.88 -27.45
C ARG A 779 26.47 8.36 -27.13
N MET A 780 26.07 8.45 -25.86
CA MET A 780 24.77 8.98 -25.45
C MET A 780 24.62 10.44 -25.84
N LEU A 781 25.60 11.28 -25.52
CA LEU A 781 25.63 12.72 -25.86
C LEU A 781 25.58 12.97 -27.37
N ARG A 782 26.10 12.06 -28.19
CA ARG A 782 26.06 12.13 -29.66
C ARG A 782 24.83 11.48 -30.29
N HIS A 783 23.94 10.92 -29.49
CA HIS A 783 22.78 10.22 -30.02
C HIS A 783 21.75 11.22 -30.53
N SER A 784 21.16 11.00 -31.71
CA SER A 784 20.16 11.94 -32.27
C SER A 784 18.85 12.01 -31.47
N ASN A 785 18.65 11.10 -30.52
CA ASN A 785 17.50 11.07 -29.63
C ASN A 785 17.81 11.77 -28.31
N HIS A 786 17.06 12.82 -28.00
CA HIS A 786 17.26 13.64 -26.80
C HIS A 786 16.91 12.89 -25.50
N HIS A 787 16.03 11.88 -25.54
CA HIS A 787 15.73 11.03 -24.38
C HIS A 787 16.90 10.11 -24.01
N VAL A 788 17.75 9.73 -24.97
CA VAL A 788 18.99 8.99 -24.67
C VAL A 788 20.00 9.88 -23.95
N LYS A 789 20.02 11.18 -24.27
CA LYS A 789 20.91 12.17 -23.62
C LYS A 789 20.43 12.56 -22.23
N TRP A 790 19.10 12.58 -22.05
CA TRP A 790 18.40 13.06 -20.87
C TRP A 790 19.09 12.65 -19.57
N GLU A 791 19.29 11.35 -19.38
CA GLU A 791 19.84 10.77 -18.15
C GLU A 791 21.27 11.24 -17.84
N VAL A 792 22.11 11.44 -18.86
CA VAL A 792 23.47 11.96 -18.68
C VAL A 792 23.46 13.48 -18.47
N MET A 793 22.52 14.19 -19.10
CA MET A 793 22.44 15.65 -19.07
C MET A 793 21.81 16.20 -17.79
N GLN A 794 21.04 15.42 -17.03
CA GLN A 794 20.52 15.87 -15.73
C GLN A 794 21.64 16.20 -14.75
N ASP A 795 22.70 15.38 -14.72
CA ASP A 795 23.85 15.58 -13.85
C ASP A 795 25.13 15.06 -14.55
N PRO A 796 25.67 15.83 -15.51
CA PRO A 796 26.76 15.36 -16.36
C PRO A 796 28.08 15.24 -15.60
N PRO A 797 28.77 14.09 -15.68
CA PRO A 797 30.04 13.91 -15.01
C PRO A 797 31.08 14.90 -15.54
N PHE A 798 31.85 15.48 -14.62
CA PHE A 798 32.86 16.49 -14.94
C PHE A 798 34.19 15.83 -15.37
N ASP A 799 34.30 15.47 -16.65
CA ASP A 799 35.48 14.82 -17.25
C ASP A 799 35.81 15.42 -18.64
N ASP A 800 37.06 15.86 -18.83
CA ASP A 800 37.55 16.48 -20.07
C ASP A 800 37.34 15.62 -21.33
N ARG A 801 37.25 14.29 -21.18
CA ARG A 801 37.06 13.38 -22.31
C ARG A 801 35.65 13.48 -22.91
N LEU A 802 34.69 14.09 -22.21
CA LEU A 802 33.30 14.29 -22.68
C LEU A 802 33.07 15.63 -23.38
N ILE A 803 34.09 16.50 -23.45
CA ILE A 803 33.98 17.83 -24.10
C ILE A 803 33.44 17.72 -25.53
N GLY A 804 33.92 16.73 -26.30
CA GLY A 804 33.48 16.54 -27.68
C GLY A 804 31.99 16.17 -27.80
N GLY A 805 31.45 15.42 -26.84
CA GLY A 805 30.03 15.08 -26.75
C GLY A 805 29.19 16.28 -26.34
N MET A 806 29.68 17.09 -25.39
CA MET A 806 29.00 18.32 -24.95
C MET A 806 28.92 19.38 -26.04
N PHE A 807 29.97 19.53 -26.87
CA PHE A 807 29.88 20.38 -28.06
C PHE A 807 28.85 19.87 -29.09
N HIS A 808 28.62 18.56 -29.15
CA HIS A 808 27.58 18.01 -30.02
C HIS A 808 26.19 18.42 -29.52
N VAL A 809 25.91 18.25 -28.23
CA VAL A 809 24.64 18.68 -27.61
C VAL A 809 24.41 20.19 -27.79
N LEU A 810 25.47 20.99 -27.57
CA LEU A 810 25.42 22.44 -27.79
C LEU A 810 25.05 22.81 -29.24
N ALA A 811 25.55 22.06 -30.23
CA ALA A 811 25.32 22.34 -31.63
C ALA A 811 23.89 22.02 -32.10
N GLU A 812 23.15 21.19 -31.36
CA GLU A 812 21.78 20.82 -31.74
C GLU A 812 20.75 21.89 -31.35
N GLN A 813 21.07 22.79 -30.40
CA GLN A 813 20.21 23.89 -29.95
C GLN A 813 18.88 23.44 -29.31
N TRP A 814 18.93 22.46 -28.40
CA TRP A 814 17.75 21.91 -27.72
C TRP A 814 17.60 22.47 -26.30
N GLY A 815 16.80 23.54 -26.15
CA GLY A 815 16.22 24.01 -24.89
C GLY A 815 17.16 23.95 -23.68
N TRP A 816 16.74 23.24 -22.62
CA TRP A 816 17.51 23.12 -21.38
C TRP A 816 18.81 22.32 -21.53
N GLN A 817 18.87 21.34 -22.46
CA GLN A 817 20.09 20.55 -22.70
C GLN A 817 21.22 21.43 -23.26
N GLU A 818 20.87 22.40 -24.11
CA GLU A 818 21.80 23.41 -24.59
C GLU A 818 22.34 24.26 -23.43
N LYS A 819 21.45 24.76 -22.55
CA LYS A 819 21.84 25.54 -21.36
C LYS A 819 22.80 24.75 -20.47
N THR A 820 22.48 23.48 -20.18
CA THR A 820 23.34 22.61 -19.38
C THR A 820 24.70 22.36 -20.05
N ALA A 821 24.73 22.09 -21.35
CA ALA A 821 25.98 21.90 -22.08
C ALA A 821 26.84 23.18 -22.07
N LYS A 822 26.25 24.36 -22.24
CA LYS A 822 26.94 25.67 -22.12
C LYS A 822 27.56 25.86 -20.74
N GLN A 823 26.76 25.68 -19.68
CA GLN A 823 27.21 25.83 -18.29
C GLN A 823 28.30 24.82 -17.93
N TRP A 824 28.22 23.59 -18.44
CA TRP A 824 29.24 22.58 -18.22
C TRP A 824 30.54 22.92 -18.95
N LEU A 825 30.46 23.33 -20.23
CA LEU A 825 31.62 23.68 -21.05
C LEU A 825 32.35 24.94 -20.57
N SER A 826 31.63 25.93 -20.03
CA SER A 826 32.24 27.16 -19.51
C SER A 826 33.22 26.91 -18.36
N ARG A 827 32.94 25.90 -17.52
CA ARG A 827 33.83 25.48 -16.41
C ARG A 827 35.15 24.89 -16.89
N LEU A 828 35.24 24.41 -18.13
CA LEU A 828 36.45 23.84 -18.74
C LEU A 828 37.14 24.80 -19.73
N GLN A 829 36.60 26.01 -19.88
CA GLN A 829 37.13 27.00 -20.80
C GLN A 829 38.60 27.33 -20.47
N GLY A 830 39.45 27.30 -21.50
CA GLY A 830 40.89 27.52 -21.36
C GLY A 830 41.72 26.27 -21.06
N SER A 831 41.10 25.11 -20.80
CA SER A 831 41.84 23.85 -20.72
C SER A 831 42.39 23.43 -22.10
N PRO A 832 43.54 22.74 -22.18
CA PRO A 832 44.08 22.26 -23.46
C PRO A 832 43.11 21.34 -24.22
N ALA A 833 42.38 20.48 -23.50
CA ALA A 833 41.39 19.57 -24.08
C ALA A 833 40.21 20.35 -24.67
N PHE A 834 39.70 21.35 -23.93
CA PHE A 834 38.66 22.25 -24.39
C PHE A 834 39.05 22.97 -25.68
N GLU A 835 40.26 23.54 -25.73
CA GLU A 835 40.73 24.29 -26.88
C GLU A 835 40.92 23.44 -28.14
N ILE A 836 41.30 22.17 -27.97
CA ILE A 836 41.41 21.21 -29.07
C ILE A 836 40.01 20.89 -29.64
N GLU A 837 39.06 20.54 -28.77
CA GLU A 837 37.70 20.19 -29.19
C GLU A 837 36.92 21.40 -29.73
N ARG A 838 37.07 22.58 -29.13
CA ARG A 838 36.49 23.83 -29.63
C ARG A 838 36.92 24.11 -31.07
N LYS A 839 38.21 23.92 -31.39
CA LYS A 839 38.73 24.08 -32.75
C LYS A 839 38.17 23.02 -33.70
N ARG A 840 38.00 21.77 -33.23
CA ARG A 840 37.38 20.69 -34.01
C ARG A 840 35.91 20.96 -34.32
N ALA A 841 35.18 21.49 -33.33
CA ALA A 841 33.75 21.81 -33.44
C ALA A 841 33.45 23.09 -34.22
N GLY A 842 34.47 23.81 -34.72
CA GLY A 842 34.26 25.03 -35.53
C GLY A 842 34.12 26.33 -34.73
N ALA A 843 34.68 26.38 -33.51
CA ALA A 843 34.66 27.53 -32.61
C ALA A 843 33.26 28.09 -32.31
N PRO A 844 32.33 27.25 -31.79
CA PRO A 844 31.06 27.77 -31.27
C PRO A 844 31.38 28.82 -30.19
N HIS A 845 30.88 30.05 -30.37
CA HIS A 845 31.01 31.08 -29.37
C HIS A 845 30.18 30.67 -28.15
N LEU A 846 30.85 30.31 -27.05
CA LEU A 846 30.26 30.42 -25.72
C LEU A 846 30.20 31.93 -25.43
N LEU A 847 29.20 32.64 -25.99
CA LEU A 847 28.95 34.00 -25.55
C LEU A 847 28.62 33.91 -24.06
N ALA A 848 29.24 34.77 -23.24
CA ALA A 848 28.73 35.05 -21.92
C ALA A 848 27.25 35.39 -22.09
N SER A 849 26.39 34.84 -21.24
CA SER A 849 25.01 35.33 -21.16
C SER A 849 25.08 36.84 -21.06
N ASP A 850 24.55 37.53 -22.06
CA ASP A 850 23.88 38.78 -21.73
C ASP A 850 22.72 38.32 -20.84
N ASP A 851 22.75 38.76 -19.60
CA ASP A 851 21.75 38.53 -18.56
C ASP A 851 20.46 39.25 -18.97
N ASP A 852 19.81 38.78 -20.04
CA ASP A 852 18.42 39.13 -20.37
C ASP A 852 17.50 38.32 -19.45
N ASP A 853 17.53 38.70 -18.17
CA ASP A 853 16.34 38.72 -17.33
C ASP A 853 15.38 39.76 -17.94
N ASP A 854 14.64 39.37 -18.98
CA ASP A 854 13.51 40.14 -19.53
C ASP A 854 12.25 39.84 -18.72
N ASP A 855 12.33 40.15 -17.42
CA ASP A 855 11.19 40.40 -16.53
C ASP A 855 11.06 41.93 -16.28
N GLY A 856 11.54 42.75 -17.22
CA GLY A 856 11.47 44.21 -17.19
C GLY A 856 10.07 44.72 -17.54
N LEU A 857 9.12 44.55 -16.63
CA LEU A 857 7.95 45.43 -16.55
C LEU A 857 8.44 46.82 -16.08
N ASP A 858 8.90 47.63 -17.04
CA ASP A 858 9.06 49.07 -16.87
C ASP A 858 7.66 49.72 -16.86
N ASP A 859 7.08 49.80 -15.66
CA ASP A 859 6.16 50.88 -15.30
C ASP A 859 7.00 52.14 -15.08
N ASP A 860 6.95 53.08 -16.01
CA ASP A 860 7.08 54.52 -15.73
C ASP A 860 6.60 55.32 -16.96
N ASP A 861 5.44 55.95 -16.77
CA ASP A 861 5.08 57.31 -17.16
C ASP A 861 5.64 57.88 -18.48
N ASP A 862 4.76 58.04 -19.47
CA ASP A 862 4.70 59.30 -20.22
C ASP A 862 3.23 59.64 -20.54
N ASP A 863 2.77 60.68 -19.83
CA ASP A 863 1.63 61.51 -20.12
C ASP A 863 1.70 62.15 -21.53
N ASP A 864 0.53 62.65 -21.93
CA ASP A 864 0.26 63.74 -22.87
C ASP A 864 0.03 63.45 -24.37
N ASP A 865 -1.26 63.60 -24.68
CA ASP A 865 -1.80 64.55 -25.66
C ASP A 865 -2.04 64.13 -27.12
N ASP A 866 -3.35 64.14 -27.40
CA ASP A 866 -4.01 64.86 -28.49
C ASP A 866 -4.29 64.19 -29.84
N ASP A 867 -5.57 64.32 -30.16
CA ASP A 867 -6.17 64.69 -31.45
C ASP A 867 -6.56 63.60 -32.47
N ASP A 868 -7.89 63.48 -32.54
CA ASP A 868 -8.71 63.66 -33.74
C ASP A 868 -8.94 62.50 -34.74
N VAL A 869 -10.23 62.15 -34.82
CA VAL A 869 -11.04 62.00 -36.05
C VAL A 869 -10.63 60.91 -37.05
N ASN A 870 -11.37 59.79 -37.05
CA ASN A 870 -12.47 59.52 -37.99
C ASN A 870 -13.16 58.17 -37.71
#